data_AF-A0A6C0IG28-F1
#
_entry.id   AF-A0A6C0IG28-F1
#
_cell.length_a   1.000
_cell.length_b   1.000
_cell.length_c   1.000
_cell.angle_alpha   90.00
_cell.angle_beta   90.00
_cell.angle_gamma   90.00
#
_symmetry.space_group_name_H-M   'P 1'
#
loop_
_entity.id
_entity.type
_entity.pdbx_description
1 polymer ?
#
loop_
_entity_poly.entity_id
_entity_poly.type
_entity_poly.pdbx_seq_one_letter_code
_entity_poly.pdbx_strand_id
1 'polypeptide(L)'
;MSFESLSLLRQKYCCSMNFGIAMDSGRLRNVDFMKIVPYVFDSITCENNMKPNNMSGNTESSAYNYSNADAIVNYAKYHNMIVLGHVLWYDPYNNPKYINPREVSKSVISSVTPTQIRNIVEKHIRGVISHFEDIAPNTVYAWHVINESFWDDGRIQTDQIIQQKLGDDYFRYIHQYAKNIISANTPSNPHGINKPQIKLFYNDWINMDNDLIFNRLKDLKNRGLLDGVGFQCHSTDLVILERMTKRYIEEGFEVHYTEIDFASLLMNITDWYRGVIRIALKYGVTNFTVWGLTDNLSWVYNKNHRGTLYTSLKPPQPSPRYPLLFDSDYRPKPCYNALIEELKAFGNQVYDIFIILGQSNSCGRGRTEYTFDNRVGGGTYNMRTKTFYNDDFNNKFNENIRQFSYDNRIVPAFERLDHLESVGLRNTYGFGLSFARQYIKEGKLTAGRKILLIGCGWSGTGFLNTTVGSNTWKMTVTNNLYERALKRIKLAQSAIGSASSVKAILWHQGEADADYIHRESKETPTTPPRSPSEITTLYISYKTQVATMLNTLRSNVGSTTIPILMGGLCPSGYHNEKVWTDNLQSFNMTDANYKKVDPTKGLHSYYEEMNTKIDEVTKNPANTRFYFVPSVPIPSVPDFNHYLKGDRSTGIVHFNKSSEIELGKRYFYVFNNNRISLT
;
A
#
# COMPACT_ATOMS: atom_id res chain seq x y z
N MET A 1 -2.25 -28.97 20.10
CA MET A 1 -0.98 -28.53 20.74
C MET A 1 -1.32 -27.69 21.94
N SER A 2 -0.43 -27.59 22.93
CA SER A 2 -0.67 -26.89 24.21
C SER A 2 -0.21 -25.43 24.23
N PHE A 3 0.20 -24.89 23.08
CA PHE A 3 0.64 -23.51 22.92
C PHE A 3 -0.14 -22.84 21.80
N GLU A 4 -0.26 -21.51 21.83
CA GLU A 4 -1.02 -20.74 20.84
C GLU A 4 -0.30 -20.65 19.49
N SER A 5 -1.05 -20.48 18.40
CA SER A 5 -0.51 -20.44 17.03
C SER A 5 -0.27 -19.01 16.53
N LEU A 6 0.87 -18.79 15.87
CA LEU A 6 1.18 -17.51 15.21
C LEU A 6 0.22 -17.24 14.03
N SER A 7 -0.09 -18.24 13.21
CA SER A 7 -1.00 -18.11 12.07
C SER A 7 -2.44 -17.76 12.49
N LEU A 8 -2.93 -18.32 13.61
CA LEU A 8 -4.23 -17.95 14.17
C LEU A 8 -4.24 -16.51 14.72
N LEU A 9 -3.19 -16.11 15.44
CA LEU A 9 -3.07 -14.73 15.94
C LEU A 9 -2.90 -13.73 14.80
N ARG A 10 -2.19 -14.11 13.73
CA ARG A 10 -2.09 -13.36 12.49
C ARG A 10 -3.47 -13.09 11.91
N GLN A 11 -4.31 -14.12 11.75
CA GLN A 11 -5.66 -13.95 11.21
C GLN A 11 -6.50 -12.98 12.06
N LYS A 12 -6.26 -12.94 13.37
CA LYS A 12 -7.01 -12.11 14.32
C LYS A 12 -6.51 -10.67 14.43
N TYR A 13 -5.19 -10.47 14.47
CA TYR A 13 -4.58 -9.21 14.93
C TYR A 13 -3.68 -8.53 13.90
N CYS A 14 -3.08 -9.28 12.99
CA CYS A 14 -2.12 -8.73 12.03
C CYS A 14 -2.17 -9.48 10.70
N CYS A 15 -3.35 -9.54 10.09
CA CYS A 15 -3.61 -10.30 8.87
C CYS A 15 -2.70 -9.92 7.69
N SER A 16 -1.93 -8.84 7.80
CA SER A 16 -0.89 -8.42 6.85
C SER A 16 0.42 -9.14 6.86
N MET A 17 0.79 -9.74 7.97
CA MET A 17 2.14 -10.27 8.13
C MET A 17 2.03 -11.78 8.14
N ASN A 18 2.47 -12.43 7.06
CA ASN A 18 2.58 -13.87 7.04
C ASN A 18 3.66 -14.29 8.04
N PHE A 19 3.43 -15.38 8.76
CA PHE A 19 4.43 -16.05 9.58
C PHE A 19 4.94 -17.26 8.82
N GLY A 20 6.18 -17.16 8.36
CA GLY A 20 6.80 -18.18 7.54
C GLY A 20 7.83 -19.01 8.27
N ILE A 21 8.17 -20.14 7.64
CA ILE A 21 9.27 -20.98 8.06
C ILE A 21 10.10 -21.46 6.87
N ALA A 22 11.43 -21.48 7.04
CA ALA A 22 12.32 -22.16 6.11
C ALA A 22 12.41 -23.66 6.39
N MET A 23 12.35 -24.47 5.34
CA MET A 23 12.55 -25.92 5.43
C MET A 23 13.06 -26.52 4.13
N ASP A 24 13.72 -27.68 4.25
CA ASP A 24 14.03 -28.56 3.12
C ASP A 24 13.09 -29.77 3.09
N SER A 25 12.99 -30.40 1.93
CA SER A 25 12.11 -31.55 1.64
C SER A 25 12.40 -32.76 2.51
N GLY A 26 13.64 -32.92 2.99
CA GLY A 26 14.00 -33.95 3.97
C GLY A 26 13.21 -33.86 5.27
N ARG A 27 12.65 -32.69 5.61
CA ARG A 27 11.82 -32.48 6.80
C ARG A 27 10.41 -33.08 6.67
N LEU A 28 9.95 -33.39 5.46
CA LEU A 28 8.65 -34.04 5.20
C LEU A 28 8.59 -35.51 5.68
N ARG A 29 9.67 -36.04 6.25
CA ARG A 29 9.70 -37.36 6.91
C ARG A 29 9.61 -37.26 8.43
N ASN A 30 9.63 -36.05 8.98
CA ASN A 30 9.57 -35.81 10.41
C ASN A 30 8.14 -35.48 10.84
N VAL A 31 7.54 -36.39 11.61
CA VAL A 31 6.13 -36.32 11.99
C VAL A 31 5.81 -35.09 12.86
N ASP A 32 6.69 -34.73 13.80
CA ASP A 32 6.46 -33.58 14.68
C ASP A 32 6.61 -32.27 13.91
N PHE A 33 7.60 -32.19 13.02
CA PHE A 33 7.78 -31.06 12.11
C PHE A 33 6.52 -30.84 11.25
N MET A 34 6.00 -31.90 10.64
CA MET A 34 4.80 -31.83 9.79
C MET A 34 3.51 -31.50 10.55
N LYS A 35 3.46 -31.76 11.87
CA LYS A 35 2.33 -31.34 12.70
C LYS A 35 2.43 -29.87 13.05
N ILE A 36 3.61 -29.41 13.46
CA ILE A 36 3.82 -28.07 14.00
C ILE A 36 3.77 -27.00 12.92
N VAL A 37 4.36 -27.25 11.75
CA VAL A 37 4.44 -26.24 10.68
C VAL A 37 3.08 -25.65 10.29
N PRO A 38 2.08 -26.45 9.87
CA PRO A 38 0.80 -25.91 9.42
C PRO A 38 -0.07 -25.41 10.58
N TYR A 39 0.27 -25.78 11.82
CA TYR A 39 -0.38 -25.20 13.00
C TYR A 39 0.16 -23.81 13.31
N VAL A 40 1.47 -23.59 13.21
CA VAL A 40 2.12 -22.35 13.66
C VAL A 40 2.24 -21.34 12.53
N PHE A 41 2.57 -21.76 11.32
CA PHE A 41 2.95 -20.90 10.21
C PHE A 41 1.87 -20.90 9.11
N ASP A 42 1.91 -19.89 8.24
CA ASP A 42 1.04 -19.77 7.06
C ASP A 42 1.81 -19.62 5.74
N SER A 43 3.14 -19.48 5.79
CA SER A 43 4.00 -19.51 4.62
C SER A 43 5.22 -20.44 4.79
N ILE A 44 5.75 -20.90 3.66
CA ILE A 44 6.96 -21.73 3.61
C ILE A 44 7.97 -21.11 2.65
N THR A 45 9.24 -21.14 3.03
CA THR A 45 10.38 -20.88 2.13
C THR A 45 11.19 -22.16 2.00
N CYS A 46 11.56 -22.55 0.77
CA CYS A 46 12.48 -23.67 0.57
C CYS A 46 13.90 -23.22 0.98
N GLU A 47 14.48 -23.83 2.02
CA GLU A 47 15.80 -23.45 2.54
C GLU A 47 16.90 -23.60 1.46
N ASN A 48 16.88 -24.71 0.72
CA ASN A 48 17.83 -24.97 -0.37
C ASN A 48 17.17 -25.47 -1.65
N ASN A 49 16.04 -26.18 -1.58
CA ASN A 49 15.51 -26.92 -2.74
C ASN A 49 15.10 -26.06 -3.95
N MET A 50 14.87 -24.76 -3.79
CA MET A 50 14.58 -23.81 -4.87
C MET A 50 15.80 -22.96 -5.29
N LYS A 51 17.01 -23.25 -4.79
CA LYS A 51 18.24 -22.60 -5.28
C LYS A 51 18.62 -23.12 -6.67
N PRO A 52 19.22 -22.30 -7.55
CA PRO A 52 19.41 -22.68 -8.96
C PRO A 52 20.17 -23.99 -9.18
N ASN A 53 21.25 -24.22 -8.44
CA ASN A 53 22.03 -25.46 -8.48
C ASN A 53 21.22 -26.71 -8.11
N ASN A 54 20.24 -26.60 -7.21
CA ASN A 54 19.43 -27.74 -6.75
C ASN A 54 18.32 -28.13 -7.74
N MET A 55 17.91 -27.21 -8.61
CA MET A 55 16.90 -27.48 -9.64
C MET A 55 17.51 -27.78 -11.01
N SER A 56 18.70 -27.24 -11.30
CA SER A 56 19.39 -27.47 -12.58
C SER A 56 19.93 -28.89 -12.71
N GLY A 57 19.94 -29.43 -13.93
CA GLY A 57 20.69 -30.63 -14.26
C GLY A 57 22.20 -30.37 -14.41
N ASN A 58 22.97 -31.42 -14.69
CA ASN A 58 24.44 -31.35 -14.72
C ASN A 58 25.00 -30.65 -15.98
N THR A 59 24.20 -30.52 -17.04
CA THR A 59 24.56 -29.83 -18.29
C THR A 59 23.49 -28.82 -18.68
N GLU A 60 23.82 -27.86 -19.55
CA GLU A 60 22.84 -26.89 -20.04
C GLU A 60 21.66 -27.56 -20.78
N SER A 61 21.88 -28.69 -21.45
CA SER A 61 20.84 -29.47 -22.14
C SER A 61 20.02 -30.37 -21.22
N SER A 62 20.44 -30.58 -19.98
CA SER A 62 19.74 -31.43 -19.03
C SER A 62 18.35 -30.87 -18.69
N ALA A 63 17.40 -31.77 -18.45
CA ALA A 63 16.12 -31.41 -17.85
C ALA A 63 16.33 -30.90 -16.41
N TYR A 64 15.45 -30.01 -15.97
CA TYR A 64 15.40 -29.58 -14.57
C TYR A 64 14.80 -30.68 -13.69
N ASN A 65 15.23 -30.73 -12.44
CA ASN A 65 14.67 -31.62 -11.44
C ASN A 65 14.05 -30.79 -10.29
N TYR A 66 12.73 -30.64 -10.32
CA TYR A 66 11.98 -29.89 -9.32
C TYR A 66 11.45 -30.75 -8.17
N SER A 67 11.60 -32.08 -8.22
CA SER A 67 10.90 -33.03 -7.35
C SER A 67 10.95 -32.71 -5.84
N ASN A 68 12.11 -32.28 -5.33
CA ASN A 68 12.26 -31.90 -3.92
C ASN A 68 11.47 -30.63 -3.57
N ALA A 69 11.51 -29.62 -4.43
CA ALA A 69 10.75 -28.39 -4.24
C ALA A 69 9.25 -28.63 -4.46
N ASP A 70 8.88 -29.47 -5.43
CA ASP A 70 7.49 -29.88 -5.70
C ASP A 70 6.85 -30.51 -4.46
N ALA A 71 7.60 -31.36 -3.74
CA ALA A 71 7.11 -31.97 -2.51
C ALA A 71 6.74 -30.91 -1.45
N ILE A 72 7.55 -29.86 -1.30
CA ILE A 72 7.27 -28.77 -0.35
C ILE A 72 6.09 -27.92 -0.85
N VAL A 73 6.06 -27.56 -2.13
CA VAL A 73 4.98 -26.73 -2.70
C VAL A 73 3.64 -27.45 -2.63
N ASN A 74 3.61 -28.75 -2.91
CA ASN A 74 2.40 -29.56 -2.75
C ASN A 74 1.97 -29.70 -1.29
N TYR A 75 2.93 -29.82 -0.37
CA TYR A 75 2.65 -29.80 1.07
C TYR A 75 2.04 -28.46 1.52
N ALA A 76 2.60 -27.34 1.07
CA ALA A 76 2.07 -26.01 1.34
C ALA A 76 0.63 -25.87 0.81
N LYS A 77 0.42 -26.24 -0.46
CA LYS A 77 -0.90 -26.24 -1.11
C LYS A 77 -1.93 -27.09 -0.35
N TYR A 78 -1.56 -28.30 0.08
CA TYR A 78 -2.44 -29.19 0.84
C TYR A 78 -2.89 -28.56 2.18
N HIS A 79 -2.02 -27.79 2.82
CA HIS A 79 -2.32 -27.11 4.08
C HIS A 79 -2.82 -25.67 3.91
N ASN A 80 -3.14 -25.23 2.68
CA ASN A 80 -3.54 -23.85 2.36
C ASN A 80 -2.51 -22.79 2.79
N MET A 81 -1.23 -23.16 2.75
CA MET A 81 -0.10 -22.26 3.00
C MET A 81 0.41 -21.70 1.66
N ILE A 82 1.01 -20.52 1.72
CA ILE A 82 1.68 -19.89 0.56
C ILE A 82 3.19 -20.13 0.59
N VAL A 83 3.85 -19.93 -0.54
CA VAL A 83 5.30 -20.13 -0.68
C VAL A 83 5.98 -18.83 -1.09
N LEU A 84 7.05 -18.48 -0.38
CA LEU A 84 8.00 -17.46 -0.82
C LEU A 84 9.09 -18.16 -1.63
N GLY A 85 9.15 -17.85 -2.92
CA GLY A 85 10.13 -18.44 -3.83
C GLY A 85 11.53 -17.90 -3.56
N HIS A 86 12.40 -18.75 -3.03
CA HIS A 86 13.80 -18.44 -2.71
C HIS A 86 14.71 -19.44 -3.44
N VAL A 87 15.37 -19.09 -4.54
CA VAL A 87 15.51 -17.77 -5.16
C VAL A 87 15.74 -17.97 -6.66
N LEU A 88 15.30 -17.02 -7.51
CA LEU A 88 15.48 -17.09 -8.96
C LEU A 88 16.95 -16.91 -9.39
N TRP A 89 17.69 -16.03 -8.73
CA TRP A 89 19.11 -15.83 -8.98
C TRP A 89 19.84 -15.44 -7.70
N TYR A 90 21.07 -15.92 -7.54
CA TYR A 90 21.83 -15.73 -6.31
C TYR A 90 23.31 -15.43 -6.63
N ASP A 91 24.21 -16.07 -5.91
CA ASP A 91 25.65 -15.95 -6.04
C ASP A 91 26.21 -17.02 -7.01
N PRO A 92 27.49 -16.91 -7.38
CA PRO A 92 28.14 -17.88 -8.26
C PRO A 92 28.08 -19.32 -7.74
N TYR A 93 28.19 -19.52 -6.43
CA TYR A 93 28.23 -20.82 -5.78
C TYR A 93 26.87 -21.53 -5.70
N ASN A 94 25.79 -20.83 -6.04
CA ASN A 94 24.44 -21.36 -6.11
C ASN A 94 23.87 -21.35 -7.53
N ASN A 95 24.63 -20.87 -8.51
CA ASN A 95 24.27 -20.91 -9.93
C ASN A 95 23.98 -22.35 -10.41
N PRO A 96 23.26 -22.52 -11.55
CA PRO A 96 23.09 -23.81 -12.19
C PRO A 96 24.40 -24.61 -12.29
N LYS A 97 24.36 -25.92 -12.03
CA LYS A 97 25.56 -26.76 -11.82
C LYS A 97 26.60 -26.61 -12.93
N TYR A 98 26.15 -26.51 -14.18
CA TYR A 98 27.02 -26.37 -15.36
C TYR A 98 27.74 -25.02 -15.50
N ILE A 99 27.47 -24.04 -14.63
CA ILE A 99 28.24 -22.77 -14.51
C ILE A 99 28.61 -22.45 -13.05
N ASN A 100 28.55 -23.43 -12.16
CA ASN A 100 28.84 -23.27 -10.75
C ASN A 100 30.33 -23.57 -10.47
N PRO A 101 31.10 -22.65 -9.85
CA PRO A 101 32.52 -22.86 -9.56
C PRO A 101 32.83 -24.00 -8.58
N ARG A 102 31.82 -24.56 -7.89
CA ARG A 102 32.00 -25.78 -7.08
C ARG A 102 31.90 -27.06 -7.90
N GLU A 103 31.32 -26.98 -9.10
CA GLU A 103 30.93 -28.12 -9.92
C GLU A 103 31.74 -28.19 -11.23
N VAL A 104 32.19 -27.05 -11.76
CA VAL A 104 32.93 -26.96 -13.03
C VAL A 104 34.27 -26.23 -12.88
N SER A 105 35.18 -26.47 -13.83
CA SER A 105 36.49 -25.82 -13.83
C SER A 105 36.41 -24.32 -14.11
N LYS A 106 37.44 -23.58 -13.67
CA LYS A 106 37.59 -22.15 -14.00
C LYS A 106 37.61 -21.88 -15.50
N SER A 107 38.17 -22.79 -16.31
CA SER A 107 38.20 -22.63 -17.77
C SER A 107 36.79 -22.66 -18.39
N VAL A 108 35.91 -23.53 -17.89
CA VAL A 108 34.50 -23.55 -18.30
C VAL A 108 33.85 -22.20 -17.99
N ILE A 109 34.03 -21.69 -16.77
CA ILE A 109 33.45 -20.41 -16.33
C ILE A 109 33.96 -19.25 -17.18
N SER A 110 35.28 -19.16 -17.40
CA SER A 110 35.89 -18.10 -18.19
C SER A 110 35.40 -18.11 -19.65
N SER A 111 35.13 -19.30 -20.20
CA SER A 111 34.64 -19.48 -21.57
C SER A 111 33.18 -19.08 -21.79
N VAL A 112 32.38 -18.94 -20.72
CA VAL A 112 30.97 -18.53 -20.84
C VAL A 112 30.89 -17.14 -21.48
N THR A 113 30.18 -17.04 -22.59
CA THR A 113 29.96 -15.77 -23.30
C THR A 113 28.78 -14.97 -22.69
N PRO A 114 28.70 -13.65 -22.92
CA PRO A 114 27.54 -12.83 -22.53
C PRO A 114 26.19 -13.37 -23.05
N THR A 115 26.16 -13.93 -24.26
CA THR A 115 24.94 -14.53 -24.83
C THR A 115 24.57 -15.83 -24.13
N GLN A 116 25.54 -16.69 -23.81
CA GLN A 116 25.28 -17.93 -23.08
C GLN A 116 24.76 -17.66 -21.67
N ILE A 117 25.39 -16.76 -20.90
CA ILE A 117 24.90 -16.45 -19.55
C ILE A 117 23.48 -15.86 -19.58
N ARG A 118 23.17 -15.05 -20.59
CA ARG A 118 21.82 -14.53 -20.82
C ARG A 118 20.82 -15.66 -21.02
N ASN A 119 21.11 -16.58 -21.95
CA ASN A 119 20.25 -17.73 -22.23
C ASN A 119 20.06 -18.62 -21.00
N ILE A 120 21.10 -18.82 -20.20
CA ILE A 120 21.06 -19.61 -18.96
C ILE A 120 20.11 -18.99 -17.94
N VAL A 121 20.26 -17.67 -17.69
CA VAL A 121 19.41 -16.91 -16.77
C VAL A 121 17.96 -16.94 -17.24
N GLU A 122 17.72 -16.68 -18.52
CA GLU A 122 16.37 -16.67 -19.10
C GLU A 122 15.71 -18.06 -19.04
N LYS A 123 16.44 -19.11 -19.41
CA LYS A 123 15.97 -20.49 -19.32
C LYS A 123 15.62 -20.84 -17.88
N HIS A 124 16.47 -20.48 -16.92
CA HIS A 124 16.26 -20.75 -15.52
C HIS A 124 15.00 -20.06 -14.98
N ILE A 125 14.93 -18.73 -15.11
CA ILE A 125 13.81 -17.93 -14.59
C ILE A 125 12.49 -18.36 -15.22
N ARG A 126 12.46 -18.55 -16.55
CA ARG A 126 11.25 -18.98 -17.25
C ARG A 126 10.82 -20.38 -16.78
N GLY A 127 11.74 -21.33 -16.73
CA GLY A 127 11.45 -22.70 -16.32
C GLY A 127 10.90 -22.79 -14.89
N VAL A 128 11.57 -22.13 -13.95
CA VAL A 128 11.20 -22.14 -12.52
C VAL A 128 9.84 -21.49 -12.30
N ILE A 129 9.62 -20.26 -12.79
CA ILE A 129 8.35 -19.55 -12.58
C ILE A 129 7.20 -20.31 -13.23
N SER A 130 7.36 -20.73 -14.49
CA SER A 130 6.29 -21.44 -15.20
C SER A 130 5.97 -22.80 -14.57
N HIS A 131 6.98 -23.56 -14.12
CA HIS A 131 6.76 -24.86 -13.48
C HIS A 131 5.93 -24.74 -12.20
N PHE A 132 6.33 -23.85 -11.27
CA PHE A 132 5.62 -23.73 -9.99
C PHE A 132 4.23 -23.10 -10.12
N GLU A 133 4.03 -22.22 -11.11
CA GLU A 133 2.71 -21.70 -11.41
C GLU A 133 1.78 -22.77 -12.03
N ASP A 134 2.33 -23.73 -12.79
CA ASP A 134 1.56 -24.83 -13.40
C ASP A 134 1.10 -25.85 -12.36
N ILE A 135 2.02 -26.35 -11.51
CA ILE A 135 1.68 -27.41 -10.54
C ILE A 135 0.85 -26.89 -9.36
N ALA A 136 1.02 -25.62 -8.99
CA ALA A 136 0.40 -25.03 -7.82
C ALA A 136 0.06 -23.54 -8.04
N PRO A 137 -0.92 -23.23 -8.92
CA PRO A 137 -1.32 -21.87 -9.21
C PRO A 137 -1.64 -21.07 -7.95
N ASN A 138 -1.16 -19.83 -7.87
CA ASN A 138 -1.33 -18.92 -6.72
C ASN A 138 -0.70 -19.38 -5.40
N THR A 139 0.08 -20.46 -5.39
CA THR A 139 0.75 -20.93 -4.16
C THR A 139 2.03 -20.14 -3.91
N VAL A 140 2.84 -19.90 -4.94
CA VAL A 140 3.99 -19.00 -4.85
C VAL A 140 3.50 -17.56 -4.98
N TYR A 141 3.53 -16.79 -3.89
CA TYR A 141 2.97 -15.43 -3.86
C TYR A 141 4.01 -14.34 -4.17
N ALA A 142 5.29 -14.65 -4.00
CA ALA A 142 6.40 -13.74 -4.24
C ALA A 142 7.67 -14.51 -4.59
N TRP A 143 8.58 -13.86 -5.30
CA TRP A 143 9.92 -14.37 -5.59
C TRP A 143 10.98 -13.42 -5.08
N HIS A 144 11.97 -13.96 -4.38
CA HIS A 144 13.30 -13.37 -4.37
C HIS A 144 13.88 -13.50 -5.78
N VAL A 145 14.00 -12.37 -6.48
CA VAL A 145 14.50 -12.34 -7.85
C VAL A 145 16.02 -12.43 -7.85
N ILE A 146 16.66 -11.67 -6.98
CA ILE A 146 18.10 -11.67 -6.75
C ILE A 146 18.34 -11.71 -5.24
N ASN A 147 19.32 -12.51 -4.80
CA ASN A 147 19.79 -12.59 -3.42
C ASN A 147 21.26 -12.15 -3.29
N GLU A 148 21.59 -11.37 -2.27
CA GLU A 148 22.96 -11.02 -1.79
C GLU A 148 23.96 -10.59 -2.87
N SER A 149 23.66 -9.49 -3.54
CA SER A 149 24.51 -8.97 -4.62
C SER A 149 25.36 -7.78 -4.24
N PHE A 150 25.16 -7.22 -3.05
CA PHE A 150 25.94 -6.08 -2.56
C PHE A 150 26.89 -6.49 -1.45
N TRP A 151 27.98 -5.75 -1.33
CA TRP A 151 28.72 -5.63 -0.07
C TRP A 151 28.07 -4.56 0.81
N ASP A 152 28.39 -4.57 2.09
CA ASP A 152 27.98 -3.57 3.08
C ASP A 152 28.27 -2.13 2.61
N ASP A 153 29.39 -1.89 1.91
CA ASP A 153 29.73 -0.58 1.36
C ASP A 153 28.94 -0.17 0.11
N GLY A 154 28.04 -1.03 -0.38
CA GLY A 154 27.14 -0.78 -1.50
C GLY A 154 27.73 -1.06 -2.88
N ARG A 155 28.98 -1.55 -2.96
CA ARG A 155 29.54 -2.09 -4.20
C ARG A 155 28.85 -3.40 -4.54
N ILE A 156 28.64 -3.66 -5.84
CA ILE A 156 28.25 -4.99 -6.31
C ILE A 156 29.41 -5.95 -6.02
N GLN A 157 29.11 -7.17 -5.60
CA GLN A 157 30.13 -8.20 -5.42
C GLN A 157 30.78 -8.55 -6.78
N THR A 158 32.01 -8.05 -7.01
CA THR A 158 32.72 -8.02 -8.31
C THR A 158 33.00 -9.36 -8.97
N ASP A 159 32.94 -10.45 -8.21
CA ASP A 159 33.21 -11.82 -8.69
C ASP A 159 31.96 -12.57 -9.15
N GLN A 160 30.80 -11.89 -9.24
CA GLN A 160 29.62 -12.50 -9.81
C GLN A 160 29.77 -12.66 -11.34
N ILE A 161 29.85 -13.91 -11.82
CA ILE A 161 29.95 -14.26 -13.26
C ILE A 161 28.95 -13.45 -14.10
N ILE A 162 27.75 -13.23 -13.56
CA ILE A 162 26.70 -12.47 -14.23
C ILE A 162 27.05 -11.00 -14.41
N GLN A 163 27.61 -10.34 -13.39
CA GLN A 163 28.05 -8.95 -13.47
C GLN A 163 29.21 -8.82 -14.45
N GLN A 164 30.18 -9.73 -14.40
CA GLN A 164 31.33 -9.71 -15.30
C GLN A 164 30.94 -9.83 -16.77
N LYS A 165 29.88 -10.58 -17.07
CA LYS A 165 29.45 -10.88 -18.44
C LYS A 165 28.32 -9.98 -18.94
N LEU A 166 27.45 -9.48 -18.07
CA LEU A 166 26.29 -8.64 -18.42
C LEU A 166 26.43 -7.17 -17.99
N GLY A 167 27.46 -6.83 -17.21
CA GLY A 167 27.68 -5.50 -16.65
C GLY A 167 26.76 -5.18 -15.46
N ASP A 168 26.92 -3.98 -14.89
CA ASP A 168 26.22 -3.54 -13.68
C ASP A 168 24.70 -3.44 -13.82
N ASP A 169 24.18 -3.37 -15.05
CA ASP A 169 22.74 -3.28 -15.34
C ASP A 169 22.03 -4.64 -15.32
N TYR A 170 22.74 -5.73 -14.98
CA TYR A 170 22.16 -7.07 -14.93
C TYR A 170 20.94 -7.14 -13.97
N PHE A 171 20.95 -6.37 -12.88
CA PHE A 171 19.84 -6.32 -11.92
C PHE A 171 18.53 -5.94 -12.58
N ARG A 172 18.54 -4.85 -13.35
CA ARG A 172 17.39 -4.34 -14.09
C ARG A 172 16.92 -5.38 -15.10
N TYR A 173 17.86 -5.97 -15.82
CA TYR A 173 17.57 -6.97 -16.83
C TYR A 173 16.87 -8.21 -16.24
N ILE A 174 17.39 -8.78 -15.14
CA ILE A 174 16.80 -9.96 -14.49
C ILE A 174 15.41 -9.65 -13.94
N HIS A 175 15.24 -8.53 -13.23
CA HIS A 175 13.94 -8.14 -12.69
C HIS A 175 12.91 -7.88 -13.79
N GLN A 176 13.33 -7.21 -14.88
CA GLN A 176 12.48 -7.03 -16.06
C GLN A 176 12.08 -8.37 -16.68
N TYR A 177 13.02 -9.31 -16.82
CA TYR A 177 12.73 -10.62 -17.38
C TYR A 177 11.77 -11.41 -16.49
N ALA A 178 12.01 -11.48 -15.19
CA ALA A 178 11.12 -12.13 -14.22
C ALA A 178 9.70 -11.52 -14.26
N LYS A 179 9.60 -10.19 -14.28
CA LYS A 179 8.32 -9.48 -14.43
C LYS A 179 7.59 -9.86 -15.72
N ASN A 180 8.31 -9.97 -16.83
CA ASN A 180 7.72 -10.33 -18.12
C ASN A 180 7.15 -11.75 -18.10
N ILE A 181 7.89 -12.71 -17.52
CA ILE A 181 7.41 -14.09 -17.36
C ILE A 181 6.18 -14.17 -16.45
N ILE A 182 6.18 -13.49 -15.30
CA ILE A 182 5.02 -13.43 -14.39
C ILE A 182 3.80 -12.82 -15.11
N SER A 183 4.01 -11.73 -15.84
CA SER A 183 2.94 -11.06 -16.58
C SER A 183 2.37 -11.97 -17.68
N ALA A 184 3.23 -12.73 -18.37
CA ALA A 184 2.82 -13.69 -19.40
C ALA A 184 2.06 -14.90 -18.82
N ASN A 185 2.41 -15.34 -17.60
CA ASN A 185 1.72 -16.41 -16.88
C ASN A 185 0.46 -15.95 -16.12
N THR A 186 0.13 -14.65 -16.17
CA THR A 186 -1.10 -14.11 -15.57
C THR A 186 -2.18 -14.06 -16.64
N PRO A 187 -3.24 -14.92 -16.58
CA PRO A 187 -4.31 -14.86 -17.56
C PRO A 187 -4.96 -13.47 -17.55
N SER A 188 -5.23 -12.91 -18.72
CA SER A 188 -6.10 -11.73 -18.84
C SER A 188 -7.47 -12.11 -18.26
N ASN A 189 -7.88 -11.45 -17.17
CA ASN A 189 -9.17 -11.70 -16.56
C ASN A 189 -10.19 -10.61 -16.95
N PRO A 190 -10.98 -10.79 -18.01
CA PRO A 190 -12.06 -9.87 -18.38
C PRO A 190 -13.26 -9.88 -17.42
N HIS A 191 -13.28 -10.77 -16.40
CA HIS A 191 -14.42 -11.00 -15.50
C HIS A 191 -14.17 -10.66 -14.02
N GLY A 192 -13.06 -9.98 -13.67
CA GLY A 192 -12.93 -9.30 -12.37
C GLY A 192 -12.71 -10.20 -11.13
N ILE A 193 -12.29 -11.45 -11.30
CA ILE A 193 -11.77 -12.26 -10.18
C ILE A 193 -10.28 -11.96 -10.00
N ASN A 194 -9.94 -11.13 -9.01
CA ASN A 194 -8.56 -10.72 -8.72
C ASN A 194 -7.65 -11.94 -8.43
N LYS A 195 -6.83 -12.36 -9.41
CA LYS A 195 -5.68 -13.22 -9.13
C LYS A 195 -4.69 -12.41 -8.29
N PRO A 196 -4.18 -12.91 -7.15
CA PRO A 196 -3.14 -12.21 -6.41
C PRO A 196 -1.93 -12.02 -7.33
N GLN A 197 -1.44 -10.79 -7.48
CA GLN A 197 -0.25 -10.52 -8.27
C GLN A 197 0.97 -11.12 -7.56
N ILE A 198 1.73 -11.97 -8.27
CA ILE A 198 3.02 -12.46 -7.78
C ILE A 198 3.98 -11.28 -7.66
N LYS A 199 4.56 -11.09 -6.47
CA LYS A 199 5.42 -9.95 -6.16
C LYS A 199 6.90 -10.24 -6.36
N LEU A 200 7.68 -9.20 -6.64
CA LEU A 200 9.11 -9.25 -6.90
C LEU A 200 9.91 -8.59 -5.77
N PHE A 201 10.83 -9.34 -5.19
CA PHE A 201 11.67 -8.92 -4.08
C PHE A 201 13.16 -9.06 -4.37
N TYR A 202 13.93 -8.13 -3.79
CA TYR A 202 15.36 -8.25 -3.63
C TYR A 202 15.64 -8.66 -2.18
N ASN A 203 16.43 -9.70 -1.95
CA ASN A 203 16.69 -10.23 -0.60
C ASN A 203 18.18 -10.14 -0.26
N ASP A 204 18.52 -9.75 0.96
CA ASP A 204 19.92 -9.63 1.38
C ASP A 204 20.08 -9.61 2.91
N TRP A 205 21.28 -9.95 3.39
CA TRP A 205 21.70 -9.83 4.79
C TRP A 205 22.11 -8.41 5.19
N ILE A 206 21.93 -7.42 4.31
CA ILE A 206 22.32 -6.01 4.53
C ILE A 206 22.00 -5.60 5.97
N ASN A 207 23.07 -5.40 6.74
CA ASN A 207 23.00 -5.02 8.16
C ASN A 207 23.53 -3.59 8.33
N MET A 208 23.34 -2.74 7.31
CA MET A 208 23.61 -1.32 7.38
C MET A 208 22.76 -0.51 6.42
N ASP A 209 22.40 0.70 6.86
CA ASP A 209 21.64 1.65 6.05
C ASP A 209 22.57 2.32 5.02
N ASN A 210 22.66 1.74 3.81
CA ASN A 210 23.56 2.17 2.74
C ASN A 210 22.79 2.91 1.61
N ASP A 211 23.20 4.15 1.33
CA ASP A 211 22.56 5.00 0.31
C ASP A 211 22.67 4.47 -1.11
N LEU A 212 23.80 3.84 -1.47
CA LEU A 212 24.01 3.31 -2.82
C LEU A 212 23.07 2.14 -3.09
N ILE A 213 22.91 1.24 -2.12
CA ILE A 213 21.98 0.11 -2.23
C ILE A 213 20.54 0.63 -2.30
N PHE A 214 20.16 1.51 -1.36
CA PHE A 214 18.82 2.09 -1.32
C PHE A 214 18.45 2.78 -2.64
N ASN A 215 19.34 3.60 -3.21
CA ASN A 215 19.07 4.32 -4.46
C ASN A 215 18.96 3.38 -5.67
N ARG A 216 19.74 2.29 -5.72
CA ARG A 216 19.62 1.26 -6.78
C ARG A 216 18.28 0.54 -6.71
N LEU A 217 17.87 0.11 -5.52
CA LEU A 217 16.58 -0.57 -5.33
C LEU A 217 15.41 0.39 -5.59
N LYS A 218 15.55 1.67 -5.21
CA LYS A 218 14.56 2.72 -5.49
C LYS A 218 14.39 2.96 -6.98
N ASP A 219 15.46 2.95 -7.77
CA ASP A 219 15.37 3.02 -9.24
C ASP A 219 14.58 1.83 -9.82
N LEU A 220 14.87 0.59 -9.39
CA LEU A 220 14.11 -0.59 -9.82
C LEU A 220 12.62 -0.48 -9.47
N LYS A 221 12.30 -0.06 -8.24
CA LYS A 221 10.92 0.16 -7.80
C LYS A 221 10.22 1.24 -8.62
N ASN A 222 10.87 2.37 -8.88
CA ASN A 222 10.27 3.46 -9.67
C ASN A 222 10.00 3.07 -11.12
N ARG A 223 10.74 2.09 -11.66
CA ARG A 223 10.46 1.44 -12.95
C ARG A 223 9.38 0.35 -12.88
N GLY A 224 8.86 0.06 -11.69
CA GLY A 224 7.92 -1.01 -11.42
C GLY A 224 8.51 -2.41 -11.57
N LEU A 225 9.83 -2.57 -11.41
CA LEU A 225 10.54 -3.86 -11.54
C LEU A 225 10.75 -4.55 -10.19
N LEU A 226 10.38 -3.88 -9.10
CA LEU A 226 10.54 -4.35 -7.74
C LEU A 226 9.35 -3.87 -6.91
N ASP A 227 8.74 -4.77 -6.14
CA ASP A 227 7.64 -4.45 -5.23
C ASP A 227 8.16 -4.20 -3.82
N GLY A 228 9.21 -4.90 -3.41
CA GLY A 228 9.73 -4.83 -2.05
C GLY A 228 11.15 -5.33 -1.84
N VAL A 229 11.56 -5.30 -0.58
CA VAL A 229 12.87 -5.79 -0.12
C VAL A 229 12.70 -6.80 1.01
N GLY A 230 13.51 -7.84 0.97
CA GLY A 230 13.67 -8.84 2.03
C GLY A 230 14.93 -8.54 2.83
N PHE A 231 14.77 -8.34 4.14
CA PHE A 231 15.88 -8.32 5.08
C PHE A 231 15.98 -9.70 5.72
N GLN A 232 17.12 -10.37 5.56
CA GLN A 232 17.31 -11.71 6.10
C GLN A 232 17.19 -11.74 7.62
N CYS A 233 17.60 -10.68 8.31
CA CYS A 233 17.49 -10.57 9.77
C CYS A 233 18.32 -11.62 10.55
N HIS A 234 19.42 -12.12 9.99
CA HIS A 234 20.37 -12.96 10.73
C HIS A 234 21.10 -12.16 11.81
N SER A 235 20.66 -12.28 13.07
CA SER A 235 21.25 -11.58 14.23
C SER A 235 21.45 -10.06 14.04
N THR A 236 20.61 -9.44 13.18
CA THR A 236 20.67 -8.03 12.80
C THR A 236 20.47 -7.12 14.02
N ASP A 237 21.20 -6.01 14.08
CA ASP A 237 21.05 -5.02 15.14
C ASP A 237 19.66 -4.35 15.05
N LEU A 238 18.96 -4.21 16.17
CA LEU A 238 17.59 -3.71 16.21
C LEU A 238 17.49 -2.23 15.79
N VAL A 239 18.49 -1.41 16.12
CA VAL A 239 18.52 0.02 15.76
C VAL A 239 18.71 0.17 14.25
N ILE A 240 19.60 -0.64 13.67
CA ILE A 240 19.81 -0.67 12.22
C ILE A 240 18.56 -1.19 11.52
N LEU A 241 18.00 -2.30 11.98
CA LEU A 241 16.79 -2.91 11.42
C LEU A 241 15.62 -1.93 11.41
N GLU A 242 15.38 -1.22 12.52
CA GLU A 242 14.31 -0.21 12.61
C GLU A 242 14.53 0.93 11.63
N ARG A 243 15.75 1.46 11.54
CA ARG A 243 16.11 2.54 10.63
C ARG A 243 15.88 2.16 9.18
N MET A 244 16.40 1.00 8.76
CA MET A 244 16.22 0.49 7.40
C MET A 244 14.75 0.23 7.11
N THR A 245 14.03 -0.46 8.00
CA THR A 245 12.60 -0.76 7.82
C THR A 245 11.80 0.52 7.62
N LYS A 246 12.01 1.53 8.47
CA LYS A 246 11.37 2.84 8.33
C LYS A 246 11.69 3.46 6.97
N ARG A 247 12.96 3.54 6.59
CA ARG A 247 13.42 4.19 5.35
C ARG A 247 12.78 3.58 4.11
N TYR A 248 12.79 2.25 3.99
CA TYR A 248 12.22 1.56 2.84
C TYR A 248 10.69 1.68 2.80
N ILE A 249 10.01 1.58 3.94
CA ILE A 249 8.55 1.74 3.96
C ILE A 249 8.11 3.18 3.68
N GLU A 250 8.85 4.20 4.15
CA GLU A 250 8.58 5.61 3.79
C GLU A 250 8.76 5.88 2.28
N GLU A 251 9.62 5.12 1.61
CA GLU A 251 9.77 5.15 0.15
C GLU A 251 8.73 4.27 -0.57
N GLY A 252 7.84 3.62 0.17
CA GLY A 252 6.71 2.82 -0.34
C GLY A 252 7.08 1.40 -0.76
N PHE A 253 8.22 0.86 -0.34
CA PHE A 253 8.53 -0.56 -0.53
C PHE A 253 7.66 -1.43 0.38
N GLU A 254 7.28 -2.60 -0.11
CA GLU A 254 6.92 -3.70 0.79
C GLU A 254 8.20 -4.24 1.46
N VAL A 255 8.14 -4.53 2.75
CA VAL A 255 9.28 -5.09 3.49
C VAL A 255 8.92 -6.47 4.04
N HIS A 256 9.80 -7.43 3.82
CA HIS A 256 9.78 -8.78 4.38
C HIS A 256 10.97 -8.96 5.33
N TYR A 257 10.76 -9.63 6.45
CA TYR A 257 11.83 -10.24 7.25
C TYR A 257 11.85 -11.73 6.91
N THR A 258 12.94 -12.21 6.32
CA THR A 258 12.91 -13.40 5.47
C THR A 258 13.65 -14.60 6.05
N GLU A 259 14.64 -14.41 6.92
CA GLU A 259 15.55 -15.47 7.38
C GLU A 259 15.90 -15.33 8.88
N ILE A 260 14.88 -15.03 9.70
CA ILE A 260 15.06 -14.59 11.08
C ILE A 260 15.63 -15.71 11.94
N ASP A 261 16.81 -15.46 12.51
CA ASP A 261 17.45 -16.24 13.55
C ASP A 261 18.40 -15.37 14.39
N PHE A 262 18.76 -15.83 15.59
CA PHE A 262 19.61 -15.06 16.49
C PHE A 262 20.68 -15.90 17.19
N ALA A 263 21.95 -15.67 16.84
CA ALA A 263 23.09 -16.43 17.33
C ALA A 263 24.18 -15.52 17.97
N SER A 264 23.77 -14.52 18.74
CA SER A 264 24.69 -13.62 19.45
C SER A 264 24.70 -13.84 20.97
N LEU A 265 25.81 -13.48 21.63
CA LEU A 265 25.94 -13.46 23.10
C LEU A 265 25.64 -12.08 23.70
N LEU A 266 25.49 -11.05 22.86
CA LEU A 266 25.39 -9.65 23.31
C LEU A 266 24.01 -9.28 23.84
N MET A 267 22.99 -10.06 23.53
CA MET A 267 21.61 -9.80 23.91
C MET A 267 20.87 -11.12 24.16
N ASN A 268 19.87 -11.08 25.02
CA ASN A 268 18.98 -12.21 25.23
C ASN A 268 18.12 -12.46 23.98
N ILE A 269 18.05 -13.71 23.50
CA ILE A 269 17.26 -14.09 22.31
C ILE A 269 15.78 -13.69 22.41
N THR A 270 15.17 -13.80 23.60
CA THR A 270 13.77 -13.43 23.83
C THR A 270 13.55 -11.93 23.63
N ASP A 271 14.45 -11.10 24.18
CA ASP A 271 14.35 -9.64 24.01
C ASP A 271 14.65 -9.22 22.57
N TRP A 272 15.56 -9.91 21.89
CA TRP A 272 15.85 -9.66 20.48
C TRP A 272 14.64 -9.98 19.59
N TYR A 273 14.05 -11.18 19.70
CA TYR A 273 12.84 -11.55 18.94
C TYR A 273 11.67 -10.60 19.24
N ARG A 274 11.51 -10.19 20.50
CA ARG A 274 10.54 -9.17 20.91
C ARG A 274 10.80 -7.84 20.22
N GLY A 275 12.06 -7.42 20.09
CA GLY A 275 12.45 -6.24 19.32
C GLY A 275 12.08 -6.35 17.84
N VAL A 276 12.45 -7.45 17.18
CA VAL A 276 12.18 -7.66 15.75
C VAL A 276 10.68 -7.62 15.46
N ILE A 277 9.85 -8.34 16.23
CA ILE A 277 8.40 -8.34 16.00
C ILE A 277 7.76 -6.99 16.29
N ARG A 278 8.24 -6.24 17.29
CA ARG A 278 7.78 -4.87 17.56
C ARG A 278 8.04 -3.94 16.40
N ILE A 279 9.24 -3.99 15.80
CA ILE A 279 9.57 -3.20 14.61
C ILE A 279 8.67 -3.63 13.45
N ALA A 280 8.52 -4.93 13.23
CA ALA A 280 7.68 -5.47 12.16
C ALA A 280 6.23 -4.96 12.26
N LEU A 281 5.60 -5.06 13.43
CA LEU A 281 4.25 -4.57 13.70
C LEU A 281 4.17 -3.02 13.68
N LYS A 282 5.22 -2.33 14.13
CA LYS A 282 5.28 -0.87 14.14
C LYS A 282 5.25 -0.31 12.73
N TYR A 283 5.94 -0.94 11.78
CA TYR A 283 6.11 -0.43 10.44
C TYR A 283 5.27 -1.16 9.37
N GLY A 284 4.60 -2.26 9.72
CA GLY A 284 3.73 -2.97 8.79
C GLY A 284 4.50 -3.89 7.84
N VAL A 285 5.56 -4.54 8.34
CA VAL A 285 6.24 -5.63 7.64
C VAL A 285 5.22 -6.73 7.30
N THR A 286 5.36 -7.32 6.12
CA THR A 286 4.30 -8.18 5.55
C THR A 286 4.67 -9.67 5.52
N ASN A 287 5.90 -10.01 5.89
CA ASN A 287 6.35 -11.38 6.06
C ASN A 287 7.36 -11.45 7.20
N PHE A 288 7.21 -12.44 8.07
CA PHE A 288 8.10 -12.73 9.20
C PHE A 288 8.44 -14.22 9.13
N THR A 289 9.52 -14.56 8.43
CA THR A 289 9.95 -15.95 8.23
C THR A 289 11.13 -16.28 9.12
N VAL A 290 10.99 -17.32 9.94
CA VAL A 290 12.10 -17.87 10.74
C VAL A 290 12.89 -18.90 9.93
N TRP A 291 14.22 -18.87 10.04
CA TRP A 291 15.10 -19.72 9.23
C TRP A 291 15.31 -21.13 9.83
N GLY A 292 14.19 -21.80 10.11
CA GLY A 292 14.12 -23.15 10.66
C GLY A 292 13.14 -23.27 11.84
N LEU A 293 12.88 -24.51 12.28
CA LEU A 293 11.95 -24.79 13.38
C LEU A 293 12.65 -24.88 14.74
N THR A 294 13.50 -25.89 14.89
CA THR A 294 14.13 -26.28 16.16
C THR A 294 15.63 -25.98 16.13
N ASP A 295 16.19 -25.61 17.28
CA ASP A 295 17.60 -25.19 17.38
C ASP A 295 18.59 -26.17 16.74
N ASN A 296 18.44 -27.48 16.98
CA ASN A 296 19.31 -28.53 16.44
C ASN A 296 19.24 -28.69 14.91
N LEU A 297 18.22 -28.13 14.27
CA LEU A 297 18.06 -28.13 12.82
C LEU A 297 18.54 -26.85 12.16
N SER A 298 18.94 -25.84 12.96
CA SER A 298 19.42 -24.57 12.44
C SER A 298 20.76 -24.71 11.73
N TRP A 299 20.91 -24.00 10.61
CA TRP A 299 22.17 -23.88 9.88
C TRP A 299 23.33 -23.28 10.70
N VAL A 300 23.06 -22.62 11.83
CA VAL A 300 24.08 -22.06 12.75
C VAL A 300 24.30 -22.87 14.03
N TYR A 301 23.59 -23.98 14.26
CA TYR A 301 23.63 -24.77 15.51
C TYR A 301 25.05 -25.22 15.92
N ASN A 302 25.78 -25.88 15.01
CA ASN A 302 27.06 -26.56 15.29
C ASN A 302 28.25 -26.01 14.48
N LYS A 303 28.13 -24.82 13.90
CA LYS A 303 29.20 -24.29 13.05
C LYS A 303 30.14 -23.38 13.85
N ASN A 304 31.43 -23.46 13.52
CA ASN A 304 32.43 -22.40 13.72
C ASN A 304 32.07 -21.15 12.88
N HIS A 305 30.79 -20.74 12.84
CA HIS A 305 30.35 -19.63 12.03
C HIS A 305 31.16 -18.41 12.45
N ARG A 306 31.96 -17.94 11.49
CA ARG A 306 32.51 -16.59 11.44
C ARG A 306 31.41 -15.57 11.10
N GLY A 307 30.14 -15.91 11.38
CA GLY A 307 29.05 -14.96 11.39
C GLY A 307 29.50 -13.87 12.35
N THR A 308 29.73 -12.72 11.78
CA THR A 308 30.37 -11.54 12.35
C THR A 308 29.68 -11.14 13.64
N LEU A 309 30.10 -11.77 14.74
CA LEU A 309 30.00 -11.12 16.02
C LEU A 309 30.81 -9.83 15.88
N TYR A 310 30.14 -8.70 16.07
CA TYR A 310 30.72 -7.39 16.37
C TYR A 310 31.50 -7.39 17.69
N THR A 311 32.03 -8.53 18.10
CA THR A 311 33.02 -8.69 19.15
C THR A 311 34.19 -9.44 18.55
N SER A 312 35.38 -8.87 18.67
CA SER A 312 36.70 -9.49 18.40
C SER A 312 36.98 -10.78 19.20
N LEU A 313 35.98 -11.33 19.88
CA LEU A 313 36.09 -12.50 20.74
C LEU A 313 35.57 -13.73 20.00
N LYS A 314 36.51 -14.53 19.48
CA LYS A 314 36.22 -15.95 19.16
C LYS A 314 35.92 -16.67 20.48
N PRO A 315 34.76 -17.32 20.66
CA PRO A 315 34.61 -18.25 21.76
C PRO A 315 35.66 -19.36 21.61
N PRO A 316 36.31 -19.80 22.70
CA PRO A 316 37.44 -20.72 22.66
C PRO A 316 37.08 -22.14 22.17
N GLN A 317 35.79 -22.46 22.01
CA GLN A 317 35.29 -23.73 21.46
C GLN A 317 33.97 -23.51 20.70
N PRO A 318 33.63 -24.35 19.69
CA PRO A 318 32.28 -24.39 19.14
C PRO A 318 31.28 -24.71 20.25
N SER A 319 30.45 -23.72 20.61
CA SER A 319 29.34 -23.90 21.55
C SER A 319 28.04 -23.90 20.75
N PRO A 320 27.11 -24.84 21.02
CA PRO A 320 25.83 -24.86 20.33
C PRO A 320 25.13 -23.50 20.43
N ARG A 321 24.68 -22.99 19.29
CA ARG A 321 23.81 -21.81 19.23
C ARG A 321 22.37 -22.30 19.26
N TYR A 322 21.50 -21.59 19.96
CA TYR A 322 20.07 -21.93 20.10
C TYR A 322 19.21 -20.80 19.50
N PRO A 323 19.21 -20.63 18.17
CA PRO A 323 18.82 -19.37 17.55
C PRO A 323 17.36 -19.29 17.13
N LEU A 324 16.56 -20.36 17.29
CA LEU A 324 15.20 -20.48 16.76
C LEU A 324 14.13 -20.44 17.87
N LEU A 325 12.87 -20.61 17.48
CA LEU A 325 11.71 -20.49 18.35
C LEU A 325 11.40 -21.76 19.16
N PHE A 326 11.85 -22.92 18.71
CA PHE A 326 11.62 -24.20 19.37
C PHE A 326 12.94 -24.86 19.80
N ASP A 327 12.90 -25.57 20.92
CA ASP A 327 14.02 -26.38 21.37
C ASP A 327 14.13 -27.68 20.55
N SER A 328 15.11 -28.52 20.88
CA SER A 328 15.34 -29.79 20.15
C SER A 328 14.24 -30.83 20.34
N ASP A 329 13.37 -30.63 21.34
CA ASP A 329 12.23 -31.50 21.65
C ASP A 329 10.91 -30.92 21.12
N TYR A 330 10.99 -29.95 20.19
CA TYR A 330 9.84 -29.27 19.59
C TYR A 330 8.95 -28.50 20.59
N ARG A 331 9.49 -28.12 21.75
CA ARG A 331 8.77 -27.29 22.72
C ARG A 331 9.04 -25.81 22.42
N PRO A 332 8.02 -24.93 22.52
CA PRO A 332 8.22 -23.50 22.31
C PRO A 332 9.15 -22.93 23.38
N LYS A 333 10.11 -22.13 22.96
CA LYS A 333 11.04 -21.40 23.83
C LYS A 333 10.42 -20.09 24.32
N PRO A 334 10.99 -19.43 25.35
CA PRO A 334 10.49 -18.13 25.82
C PRO A 334 10.41 -17.05 24.72
N CYS A 335 11.28 -17.06 23.71
CA CYS A 335 11.19 -16.17 22.55
C CYS A 335 9.91 -16.37 21.72
N TYR A 336 9.39 -17.60 21.62
CA TYR A 336 8.08 -17.87 20.98
C TYR A 336 6.95 -17.18 21.75
N ASN A 337 6.92 -17.36 23.08
CA ASN A 337 5.90 -16.73 23.93
C ASN A 337 5.96 -15.21 23.86
N ALA A 338 7.16 -14.62 23.75
CA ALA A 338 7.29 -13.19 23.54
C ALA A 338 6.65 -12.71 22.21
N LEU A 339 6.73 -13.49 21.12
CA LEU A 339 6.03 -13.16 19.88
C LEU A 339 4.50 -13.15 20.09
N ILE A 340 3.98 -14.16 20.79
CA ILE A 340 2.56 -14.29 21.14
C ILE A 340 2.07 -13.09 21.96
N GLU A 341 2.84 -12.69 22.98
CA GLU A 341 2.54 -11.54 23.83
C GLU A 341 2.45 -10.23 23.02
N GLU A 342 3.43 -9.97 22.16
CA GLU A 342 3.46 -8.76 21.33
C GLU A 342 2.31 -8.71 20.33
N LEU A 343 1.95 -9.85 19.73
CA LEU A 343 0.80 -9.94 18.83
C LEU A 343 -0.52 -9.64 19.53
N LYS A 344 -0.71 -10.16 20.75
CA LYS A 344 -1.88 -9.86 21.57
C LYS A 344 -1.91 -8.39 21.99
N ALA A 345 -0.77 -7.85 22.42
CA ALA A 345 -0.66 -6.44 22.79
C ALA A 345 -1.01 -5.53 21.61
N PHE A 346 -0.54 -5.86 20.40
CA PHE A 346 -0.89 -5.14 19.18
C PHE A 346 -2.37 -5.23 18.85
N GLY A 347 -2.96 -6.43 18.90
CA GLY A 347 -4.39 -6.64 18.66
C GLY A 347 -5.31 -5.95 19.67
N ASN A 348 -4.84 -5.79 20.91
CA ASN A 348 -5.55 -5.09 21.96
C ASN A 348 -5.34 -3.56 21.92
N GLN A 349 -4.60 -3.05 20.93
CA GLN A 349 -4.39 -1.61 20.76
C GLN A 349 -5.73 -0.90 20.57
N VAL A 350 -5.87 0.22 21.26
CA VAL A 350 -7.11 0.99 21.32
C VAL A 350 -7.00 2.22 20.42
N TYR A 351 -8.04 2.46 19.62
CA TYR A 351 -8.03 3.52 18.61
C TYR A 351 -9.15 4.55 18.77
N ASP A 352 -8.81 5.79 18.42
CA ASP A 352 -9.74 6.82 17.98
C ASP A 352 -9.93 6.66 16.47
N ILE A 353 -11.13 6.26 16.05
CA ILE A 353 -11.39 5.82 14.67
C ILE A 353 -12.05 6.95 13.88
N PHE A 354 -11.54 7.21 12.67
CA PHE A 354 -12.16 8.11 11.70
C PHE A 354 -12.50 7.35 10.43
N ILE A 355 -13.79 7.38 10.07
CA ILE A 355 -14.29 6.72 8.86
C ILE A 355 -14.28 7.75 7.73
N ILE A 356 -13.56 7.47 6.64
CA ILE A 356 -13.42 8.39 5.52
C ILE A 356 -14.31 7.88 4.38
N LEU A 357 -15.27 8.70 3.99
CA LEU A 357 -16.30 8.36 3.03
C LEU A 357 -16.40 9.43 1.93
N GLY A 358 -17.04 9.08 0.83
CA GLY A 358 -17.27 9.98 -0.30
C GLY A 358 -16.53 9.55 -1.54
N GLN A 359 -16.10 10.53 -2.32
CA GLN A 359 -15.39 10.26 -3.56
C GLN A 359 -13.98 9.73 -3.33
N SER A 360 -13.40 9.07 -4.33
CA SER A 360 -12.04 8.49 -4.23
C SER A 360 -10.94 9.52 -3.92
N ASN A 361 -11.14 10.81 -4.22
CA ASN A 361 -10.25 11.89 -3.80
C ASN A 361 -10.25 12.14 -2.28
N SER A 362 -11.28 11.74 -1.53
CA SER A 362 -11.28 11.75 -0.06
C SER A 362 -10.13 10.94 0.54
N CYS A 363 -9.79 9.83 -0.15
CA CYS A 363 -8.69 8.93 0.18
C CYS A 363 -7.44 9.23 -0.68
N GLY A 364 -7.43 10.35 -1.39
CA GLY A 364 -6.28 10.82 -2.15
C GLY A 364 -6.19 10.30 -3.58
N ARG A 365 -7.26 9.85 -4.24
CA ARG A 365 -7.23 9.34 -5.63
C ARG A 365 -7.59 10.35 -6.74
N GLY A 366 -7.60 11.65 -6.46
CA GLY A 366 -7.84 12.68 -7.49
C GLY A 366 -6.90 12.56 -8.70
N ARG A 367 -7.28 13.10 -9.85
CA ARG A 367 -6.35 13.26 -11.00
C ARG A 367 -5.58 14.57 -10.83
N THR A 368 -4.27 14.57 -11.09
CA THR A 368 -3.60 15.82 -11.50
C THR A 368 -4.26 16.30 -12.79
N GLU A 369 -4.51 17.61 -12.89
CA GLU A 369 -5.05 18.23 -14.10
C GLU A 369 -4.33 17.70 -15.35
N TYR A 370 -5.11 17.07 -16.23
CA TYR A 370 -4.69 16.92 -17.62
C TYR A 370 -4.86 18.30 -18.26
N THR A 371 -3.78 19.02 -18.52
CA THR A 371 -3.84 20.08 -19.52
C THR A 371 -4.05 19.41 -20.86
N PHE A 372 -5.30 19.35 -21.33
CA PHE A 372 -5.61 19.16 -22.74
C PHE A 372 -5.11 20.40 -23.48
N ASP A 373 -3.88 20.36 -23.99
CA ASP A 373 -3.48 21.32 -25.02
C ASP A 373 -4.01 20.79 -26.36
N ASN A 374 -5.24 21.15 -26.69
CA ASN A 374 -5.84 20.88 -28.01
C ASN A 374 -5.28 21.85 -29.06
N ARG A 375 -3.95 21.97 -29.16
CA ARG A 375 -3.32 22.69 -30.26
C ARG A 375 -2.24 21.84 -30.91
N VAL A 376 -2.54 21.48 -32.15
CA VAL A 376 -1.66 21.01 -33.22
C VAL A 376 -1.38 19.50 -33.24
N GLY A 377 -1.77 18.87 -34.34
CA GLY A 377 -1.60 17.45 -34.60
C GLY A 377 -0.13 17.02 -34.67
N GLY A 378 0.10 15.74 -34.35
CA GLY A 378 1.36 15.03 -34.58
C GLY A 378 2.54 15.52 -33.74
N GLY A 379 2.70 15.01 -32.52
CA GLY A 379 3.90 15.30 -31.72
C GLY A 379 3.95 14.55 -30.39
N THR A 380 5.09 13.92 -30.12
CA THR A 380 5.48 13.16 -28.92
C THR A 380 5.06 13.76 -27.57
N TYR A 381 4.48 12.92 -26.70
CA TYR A 381 4.12 13.21 -25.31
C TYR A 381 5.34 13.57 -24.46
N ASN A 382 5.50 14.85 -24.11
CA ASN A 382 6.46 15.27 -23.08
C ASN A 382 5.73 15.68 -21.81
N MET A 383 5.79 14.81 -20.79
CA MET A 383 5.28 15.07 -19.45
C MET A 383 6.17 16.09 -18.75
N ARG A 384 5.70 17.33 -18.53
CA ARG A 384 6.32 18.27 -17.59
C ARG A 384 5.47 18.34 -16.32
N THR A 385 5.87 17.61 -15.29
CA THR A 385 5.36 17.79 -13.94
C THR A 385 5.93 19.08 -13.36
N LYS A 386 5.12 20.14 -13.25
CA LYS A 386 5.48 21.32 -12.46
C LYS A 386 5.21 20.99 -10.98
N THR A 387 6.27 20.77 -10.23
CA THR A 387 6.26 20.55 -8.79
C THR A 387 5.94 21.88 -8.09
N PHE A 388 4.67 22.12 -7.76
CA PHE A 388 4.25 23.26 -6.93
C PHE A 388 3.97 22.78 -5.49
N TYR A 389 4.96 22.21 -4.80
CA TYR A 389 4.79 21.88 -3.40
C TYR A 389 6.09 22.16 -2.65
N ASN A 390 6.06 23.18 -1.80
CA ASN A 390 7.13 23.51 -0.87
C ASN A 390 7.27 22.40 0.17
N ASP A 391 8.52 21.99 0.37
CA ASP A 391 9.03 20.78 1.03
C ASP A 391 8.79 20.61 2.55
N ASP A 392 7.80 21.27 3.15
CA ASP A 392 7.56 21.21 4.61
C ASP A 392 6.45 20.22 5.04
N PHE A 393 5.66 19.68 4.11
CA PHE A 393 4.71 18.58 4.34
C PHE A 393 5.23 17.23 3.84
N ASN A 394 6.56 17.08 3.84
CA ASN A 394 7.22 15.83 3.50
C ASN A 394 6.59 14.66 4.28
N ASN A 395 6.40 13.58 3.53
CA ASN A 395 5.59 12.38 3.76
C ASN A 395 6.01 11.54 4.99
N LYS A 396 6.17 12.16 6.16
CA LYS A 396 6.79 11.50 7.32
C LYS A 396 5.81 10.58 8.03
N PHE A 397 6.29 9.36 8.29
CA PHE A 397 5.65 8.37 9.14
C PHE A 397 5.28 8.98 10.50
N ASN A 398 4.05 8.77 10.96
CA ASN A 398 3.64 9.06 12.33
C ASN A 398 3.16 7.76 12.98
N GLU A 399 3.85 7.30 14.01
CA GLU A 399 3.58 6.02 14.66
C GLU A 399 2.22 5.92 15.35
N ASN A 400 1.60 7.08 15.62
CA ASN A 400 0.28 7.18 16.24
C ASN A 400 -0.86 7.17 15.21
N ILE A 401 -0.57 7.21 13.91
CA ILE A 401 -1.60 7.21 12.86
C ILE A 401 -1.50 5.93 12.05
N ARG A 402 -2.56 5.13 12.11
CA ARG A 402 -2.74 3.91 11.33
C ARG A 402 -3.84 4.10 10.29
N GLN A 403 -3.80 3.28 9.24
CA GLN A 403 -4.90 3.11 8.32
C GLN A 403 -5.32 1.65 8.28
N PHE A 404 -6.61 1.41 8.00
CA PHE A 404 -7.10 0.12 7.58
C PHE A 404 -6.90 0.00 6.07
N SER A 405 -5.99 -0.86 5.64
CA SER A 405 -5.55 -1.04 4.24
C SER A 405 -6.58 -1.76 3.40
N TYR A 406 -6.46 -1.73 2.07
CA TYR A 406 -7.45 -2.34 1.14
C TYR A 406 -7.66 -3.83 1.41
N ASP A 407 -6.58 -4.53 1.73
CA ASP A 407 -6.49 -5.94 2.08
C ASP A 407 -6.80 -6.24 3.56
N ASN A 408 -7.51 -5.32 4.23
CA ASN A 408 -8.08 -5.44 5.58
C ASN A 408 -7.06 -5.49 6.73
N ARG A 409 -5.95 -4.75 6.63
CA ARG A 409 -4.82 -4.80 7.56
C ARG A 409 -4.64 -3.47 8.27
N ILE A 410 -4.12 -3.48 9.49
CA ILE A 410 -3.75 -2.25 10.20
C ILE A 410 -2.29 -1.95 9.90
N VAL A 411 -2.06 -0.94 9.06
CA VAL A 411 -0.73 -0.54 8.59
C VAL A 411 -0.46 0.93 8.95
N PRO A 412 0.79 1.41 8.92
CA PRO A 412 1.02 2.85 9.03
C PRO A 412 0.24 3.63 7.96
N ALA A 413 -0.28 4.78 8.35
CA ALA A 413 -0.94 5.67 7.40
C ALA A 413 0.11 6.45 6.61
N PHE A 414 0.09 6.28 5.28
CA PHE A 414 0.86 7.07 4.33
C PHE A 414 -0.08 7.74 3.35
N GLU A 415 0.40 8.78 2.67
CA GLU A 415 -0.32 9.30 1.53
C GLU A 415 0.05 8.47 0.28
N ARG A 416 -0.89 7.90 -0.46
CA ARG A 416 -2.36 7.97 -0.33
C ARG A 416 -2.92 6.92 0.64
N LEU A 417 -4.08 7.21 1.23
CA LEU A 417 -4.80 6.20 2.00
C LEU A 417 -5.39 5.14 1.08
N ASP A 418 -5.32 3.88 1.50
CA ASP A 418 -5.93 2.77 0.79
C ASP A 418 -7.46 2.92 0.74
N HIS A 419 -8.04 2.70 -0.44
CA HIS A 419 -9.50 2.68 -0.63
C HIS A 419 -9.94 1.47 -1.47
N LEU A 420 -11.25 1.33 -1.67
CA LEU A 420 -11.90 0.11 -2.19
C LEU A 420 -11.62 -0.25 -3.68
N GLU A 421 -10.85 0.55 -4.43
CA GLU A 421 -10.46 0.26 -5.82
C GLU A 421 -8.93 0.23 -5.98
N SER A 422 -8.49 -0.63 -6.90
CA SER A 422 -7.12 -0.96 -7.34
C SER A 422 -5.97 0.00 -7.03
N VAL A 423 -4.80 -0.61 -6.79
CA VAL A 423 -3.46 -0.02 -6.82
C VAL A 423 -3.23 0.74 -8.14
N GLY A 424 -2.80 2.00 -8.07
CA GLY A 424 -2.27 2.73 -9.22
C GLY A 424 -3.15 3.88 -9.74
N LEU A 425 -2.92 5.08 -9.21
CA LEU A 425 -3.04 6.38 -9.91
C LEU A 425 -2.00 7.33 -9.28
N ARG A 426 -1.50 8.31 -10.04
CA ARG A 426 -0.36 9.18 -9.65
C ARG A 426 -0.80 10.55 -9.10
N ASN A 427 -0.06 11.05 -8.08
CA ASN A 427 0.05 12.44 -7.59
C ASN A 427 -1.19 13.17 -7.03
N THR A 428 -1.88 12.64 -6.02
CA THR A 428 -2.92 13.41 -5.28
C THR A 428 -2.99 12.98 -3.83
N TYR A 429 -3.57 13.86 -3.02
CA TYR A 429 -3.57 13.83 -1.56
C TYR A 429 -5.03 13.89 -1.05
N GLY A 430 -5.37 13.03 -0.10
CA GLY A 430 -6.63 13.03 0.64
C GLY A 430 -6.51 13.89 1.89
N PHE A 431 -7.63 14.10 2.58
CA PHE A 431 -7.65 14.94 3.79
C PHE A 431 -7.49 14.13 5.09
N GLY A 432 -7.66 12.80 5.06
CA GLY A 432 -7.70 11.96 6.25
C GLY A 432 -6.43 12.03 7.10
N LEU A 433 -5.26 11.96 6.45
CA LEU A 433 -3.97 12.01 7.15
C LEU A 433 -3.70 13.41 7.73
N SER A 434 -4.03 14.46 7.00
CA SER A 434 -3.95 15.86 7.46
C SER A 434 -4.86 16.10 8.66
N PHE A 435 -6.10 15.60 8.61
CA PHE A 435 -7.05 15.68 9.72
C PHE A 435 -6.50 14.97 10.98
N ALA A 436 -5.99 13.75 10.83
CA ALA A 436 -5.42 13.00 11.96
C ALA A 436 -4.22 13.72 12.59
N ARG A 437 -3.32 14.29 11.78
CA ARG A 437 -2.18 15.08 12.25
C ARG A 437 -2.65 16.30 13.05
N GLN A 438 -3.66 17.02 12.55
CA GLN A 438 -4.23 18.15 13.27
C GLN A 438 -4.91 17.72 14.58
N TYR A 439 -5.66 16.61 14.58
CA TYR A 439 -6.28 16.06 15.78
C TYR A 439 -5.26 15.77 16.91
N ILE A 440 -4.08 15.25 16.55
CA ILE A 440 -2.97 15.06 17.49
C ILE A 440 -2.39 16.40 17.93
N LYS A 441 -2.11 17.30 16.99
CA LYS A 441 -1.52 18.63 17.26
C LYS A 441 -2.38 19.46 18.22
N GLU A 442 -3.70 19.31 18.15
CA GLU A 442 -4.69 19.97 19.01
C GLU A 442 -4.89 19.25 20.37
N GLY A 443 -4.07 18.24 20.68
CA GLY A 443 -4.11 17.51 21.95
C GLY A 443 -5.38 16.69 22.16
N LYS A 444 -6.12 16.35 21.08
CA LYS A 444 -7.39 15.63 21.18
C LYS A 444 -7.25 14.12 21.23
N LEU A 445 -6.09 13.57 20.83
CA LEU A 445 -5.81 12.15 20.95
C LEU A 445 -5.77 11.74 22.43
N THR A 446 -6.68 10.85 22.82
CA THR A 446 -6.71 10.36 24.20
C THR A 446 -5.39 9.65 24.52
N ALA A 447 -4.82 9.91 25.70
CA ALA A 447 -3.59 9.28 26.15
C ALA A 447 -3.65 7.74 26.03
N GLY A 448 -2.58 7.14 25.49
CA GLY A 448 -2.48 5.69 25.30
C GLY A 448 -3.25 5.12 24.10
N ARG A 449 -3.98 5.94 23.34
CA ARG A 449 -4.67 5.53 22.11
C ARG A 449 -3.88 5.92 20.87
N LYS A 450 -4.19 5.27 19.75
CA LYS A 450 -3.75 5.67 18.40
C LYS A 450 -4.93 6.12 17.55
N ILE A 451 -4.66 6.68 16.39
CA ILE A 451 -5.67 6.99 15.38
C ILE A 451 -5.74 5.84 14.37
N LEU A 452 -6.97 5.43 14.01
CA LEU A 452 -7.21 4.52 12.89
C LEU A 452 -8.08 5.20 11.84
N LEU A 453 -7.53 5.35 10.64
CA LEU A 453 -8.24 5.86 9.47
C LEU A 453 -8.83 4.70 8.66
N ILE A 454 -10.15 4.70 8.42
CA ILE A 454 -10.82 3.66 7.63
C ILE A 454 -11.29 4.28 6.31
N GLY A 455 -10.47 4.13 5.27
CA GLY A 455 -10.77 4.60 3.90
C GLY A 455 -11.88 3.77 3.26
N CYS A 456 -13.03 4.39 3.00
CA CYS A 456 -14.21 3.79 2.40
C CYS A 456 -14.70 4.56 1.15
N GLY A 457 -13.94 5.54 0.67
CA GLY A 457 -14.30 6.34 -0.51
C GLY A 457 -14.28 5.53 -1.83
N TRP A 458 -15.07 5.98 -2.83
CA TRP A 458 -15.24 5.31 -4.13
C TRP A 458 -15.26 6.27 -5.32
N SER A 459 -14.89 5.80 -6.53
CA SER A 459 -14.81 6.62 -7.74
C SER A 459 -16.19 7.17 -8.17
N GLY A 460 -16.27 8.49 -8.36
CA GLY A 460 -17.47 9.18 -8.86
C GLY A 460 -18.73 8.77 -8.10
N THR A 461 -18.75 8.98 -6.78
CA THR A 461 -19.99 8.88 -6.00
C THR A 461 -20.96 9.88 -6.61
N GLY A 462 -21.96 9.33 -7.28
CA GLY A 462 -23.26 9.92 -7.51
C GLY A 462 -24.23 9.10 -6.67
N PHE A 463 -25.15 9.72 -5.93
CA PHE A 463 -26.32 9.02 -5.38
C PHE A 463 -27.28 8.68 -6.53
N LEU A 464 -26.83 7.80 -7.42
CA LEU A 464 -27.58 7.33 -8.58
C LEU A 464 -28.56 6.25 -8.13
N ASN A 465 -29.66 6.65 -7.49
CA ASN A 465 -30.96 5.96 -7.62
C ASN A 465 -32.12 6.81 -7.10
N THR A 466 -33.21 6.88 -7.88
CA THR A 466 -34.31 7.86 -7.79
C THR A 466 -35.43 7.49 -6.81
N THR A 467 -35.24 6.54 -5.89
CA THR A 467 -36.29 6.15 -4.94
C THR A 467 -36.03 6.74 -3.56
N VAL A 468 -36.85 7.71 -3.17
CA VAL A 468 -36.95 8.23 -1.80
C VAL A 468 -37.11 7.05 -0.85
N GLY A 469 -36.16 6.85 0.08
CA GLY A 469 -36.18 5.75 1.05
C GLY A 469 -35.26 4.55 0.76
N SER A 470 -34.50 4.54 -0.33
CA SER A 470 -33.50 3.48 -0.61
C SER A 470 -32.13 3.79 0.02
N ASN A 471 -31.59 2.87 0.82
CA ASN A 471 -30.27 2.98 1.47
C ASN A 471 -29.10 2.59 0.53
N THR A 472 -29.05 3.11 -0.70
CA THR A 472 -28.07 2.64 -1.70
C THR A 472 -27.13 3.75 -2.17
N TRP A 473 -25.88 3.72 -1.72
CA TRP A 473 -24.79 4.38 -2.44
C TRP A 473 -24.49 3.62 -3.73
N LYS A 474 -24.83 4.23 -4.87
CA LYS A 474 -24.53 3.80 -6.26
C LYS A 474 -24.61 2.28 -6.47
N MET A 475 -25.69 1.80 -7.10
CA MET A 475 -25.72 0.44 -7.63
C MET A 475 -24.87 0.36 -8.89
N THR A 476 -23.82 -0.47 -8.90
CA THR A 476 -23.51 -1.18 -10.15
C THR A 476 -24.34 -2.45 -10.16
N VAL A 477 -24.47 -3.09 -11.32
CA VAL A 477 -25.27 -4.31 -11.55
C VAL A 477 -24.91 -5.47 -10.59
N THR A 478 -23.84 -5.35 -9.78
CA THR A 478 -23.37 -6.39 -8.85
C THR A 478 -22.93 -5.93 -7.45
N ASN A 479 -22.94 -4.64 -7.05
CA ASN A 479 -22.34 -4.21 -5.77
C ASN A 479 -22.95 -2.93 -5.14
N ASN A 480 -23.26 -2.97 -3.83
CA ASN A 480 -23.67 -1.84 -2.98
C ASN A 480 -22.48 -1.28 -2.18
N LEU A 481 -22.13 0.01 -2.37
CA LEU A 481 -20.99 0.63 -1.68
C LEU A 481 -21.21 0.80 -0.17
N TYR A 482 -22.45 1.02 0.25
CA TYR A 482 -22.81 1.15 1.67
C TYR A 482 -22.52 -0.16 2.42
N GLU A 483 -22.92 -1.29 1.85
CA GLU A 483 -22.65 -2.62 2.41
C GLU A 483 -21.15 -2.94 2.47
N ARG A 484 -20.38 -2.53 1.45
CA ARG A 484 -18.92 -2.67 1.45
C ARG A 484 -18.26 -1.84 2.53
N ALA A 485 -18.68 -0.58 2.70
CA ALA A 485 -18.20 0.28 3.79
C ALA A 485 -18.52 -0.34 5.16
N LEU A 486 -19.76 -0.80 5.37
CA LEU A 486 -20.17 -1.51 6.60
C LEU A 486 -19.32 -2.75 6.87
N LYS A 487 -19.14 -3.61 5.87
CA LYS A 487 -18.32 -4.82 5.99
C LYS A 487 -16.89 -4.46 6.38
N ARG A 488 -16.31 -3.46 5.74
CA ARG A 488 -14.95 -2.97 6.02
C ARG A 488 -14.81 -2.40 7.42
N ILE A 489 -15.76 -1.60 7.88
CA ILE A 489 -15.78 -1.05 9.24
C ILE A 489 -15.88 -2.18 10.27
N LYS A 490 -16.78 -3.14 10.07
CA LYS A 490 -16.94 -4.30 10.96
C LYS A 490 -15.67 -5.14 11.04
N LEU A 491 -15.00 -5.39 9.90
CA LEU A 491 -13.71 -6.07 9.86
C LEU A 491 -12.65 -5.30 10.66
N ALA A 492 -12.54 -3.98 10.46
CA ALA A 492 -11.62 -3.15 11.24
C ALA A 492 -11.92 -3.19 12.75
N GLN A 493 -13.19 -3.12 13.15
CA GLN A 493 -13.61 -3.19 14.55
C GLN A 493 -13.31 -4.54 15.20
N SER A 494 -13.34 -5.64 14.43
CA SER A 494 -13.00 -6.97 14.94
C SER A 494 -11.49 -7.18 15.17
N ALA A 495 -10.65 -6.32 14.60
CA ALA A 495 -9.19 -6.44 14.62
C ALA A 495 -8.50 -5.49 15.63
N ILE A 496 -9.28 -4.78 16.46
CA ILE A 496 -8.78 -3.77 17.40
C ILE A 496 -9.32 -3.99 18.81
N GLY A 497 -8.68 -3.36 19.80
CA GLY A 497 -9.12 -3.43 21.20
C GLY A 497 -10.55 -2.91 21.38
N SER A 498 -11.35 -3.59 22.20
CA SER A 498 -12.79 -3.32 22.40
C SER A 498 -13.12 -1.92 22.92
N ALA A 499 -12.19 -1.28 23.59
CA ALA A 499 -12.33 0.11 24.03
C ALA A 499 -12.20 1.13 22.88
N SER A 500 -11.92 0.68 21.65
CA SER A 500 -11.83 1.53 20.47
C SER A 500 -13.18 2.16 20.14
N SER A 501 -13.17 3.40 19.64
CA SER A 501 -14.42 4.13 19.40
C SER A 501 -14.30 5.00 18.16
N VAL A 502 -15.35 5.02 17.35
CA VAL A 502 -15.48 5.96 16.24
C VAL A 502 -15.68 7.37 16.80
N LYS A 503 -14.80 8.30 16.39
CA LYS A 503 -14.82 9.70 16.84
C LYS A 503 -15.50 10.61 15.85
N ALA A 504 -15.33 10.37 14.54
CA ALA A 504 -16.07 11.09 13.51
C ALA A 504 -16.19 10.25 12.23
N ILE A 505 -17.20 10.60 11.44
CA ILE A 505 -17.31 10.21 10.04
C ILE A 505 -16.95 11.45 9.21
N LEU A 506 -15.98 11.30 8.31
CA LEU A 506 -15.52 12.36 7.44
C LEU A 506 -16.02 12.08 6.03
N TRP A 507 -16.89 12.93 5.52
CA TRP A 507 -17.51 12.81 4.20
C TRP A 507 -17.00 13.91 3.28
N HIS A 508 -16.58 13.55 2.06
CA HIS A 508 -16.28 14.52 1.01
C HIS A 508 -17.15 14.27 -0.21
N GLN A 509 -18.00 15.25 -0.52
CA GLN A 509 -18.84 15.25 -1.73
C GLN A 509 -17.97 15.48 -2.97
N GLY A 510 -18.39 15.07 -4.16
CA GLY A 510 -17.69 15.57 -5.34
C GLY A 510 -18.43 15.58 -6.67
N GLU A 511 -17.66 15.69 -7.74
CA GLU A 511 -18.06 16.33 -9.01
C GLU A 511 -19.27 15.67 -9.71
N ALA A 512 -19.42 14.35 -9.60
CA ALA A 512 -20.53 13.59 -10.18
C ALA A 512 -21.91 13.82 -9.53
N ASP A 513 -21.96 14.31 -8.28
CA ASP A 513 -23.23 14.56 -7.57
C ASP A 513 -23.96 15.79 -8.14
N ALA A 514 -23.23 16.81 -8.61
CA ALA A 514 -23.78 18.01 -9.25
C ALA A 514 -24.17 17.76 -10.72
N ASP A 515 -23.43 16.89 -11.40
CA ASP A 515 -23.60 16.54 -12.81
C ASP A 515 -24.98 15.87 -13.06
N TYR A 516 -25.48 15.03 -12.15
CA TYR A 516 -26.81 14.40 -12.25
C TYR A 516 -27.99 15.39 -12.12
N ILE A 517 -27.84 16.41 -11.27
CA ILE A 517 -28.88 17.43 -11.12
C ILE A 517 -29.03 18.26 -12.41
N HIS A 518 -28.00 18.28 -13.26
CA HIS A 518 -27.97 18.97 -14.55
C HIS A 518 -28.18 18.07 -15.78
N ARG A 519 -27.92 16.74 -15.70
CA ARG A 519 -27.80 15.85 -16.88
C ARG A 519 -29.08 15.24 -17.48
N GLU A 520 -30.27 15.51 -16.95
CA GLU A 520 -31.52 15.10 -17.64
C GLU A 520 -31.82 15.87 -18.94
N SER A 521 -30.92 16.75 -19.38
CA SER A 521 -31.02 17.47 -20.66
C SER A 521 -30.34 16.77 -21.85
N LYS A 522 -29.69 15.60 -21.65
CA LYS A 522 -28.88 14.95 -22.70
C LYS A 522 -29.45 13.69 -23.35
N GLU A 523 -30.38 12.99 -22.70
CA GLU A 523 -30.92 11.73 -23.25
C GLU A 523 -32.31 11.88 -23.88
N THR A 524 -33.01 12.98 -23.62
CA THR A 524 -34.23 13.40 -24.34
C THR A 524 -34.16 14.90 -24.64
N PRO A 525 -34.01 15.32 -25.92
CA PRO A 525 -33.99 16.73 -26.31
C PRO A 525 -35.27 17.52 -25.98
N THR A 526 -36.30 16.87 -25.44
CA THR A 526 -37.65 17.40 -25.21
C THR A 526 -37.92 17.79 -23.76
N THR A 527 -37.00 17.54 -22.83
CA THR A 527 -37.22 17.86 -21.41
C THR A 527 -36.71 19.26 -21.10
N PRO A 528 -37.58 20.21 -20.67
CA PRO A 528 -37.14 21.57 -20.36
C PRO A 528 -36.13 21.58 -19.20
N PRO A 529 -35.18 22.54 -19.18
CA PRO A 529 -34.27 22.69 -18.06
C PRO A 529 -35.07 22.90 -16.76
N ARG A 530 -34.65 22.18 -15.71
CA ARG A 530 -35.27 22.26 -14.38
C ARG A 530 -35.21 23.70 -13.86
N SER A 531 -36.31 24.16 -13.29
CA SER A 531 -36.40 25.44 -12.61
C SER A 531 -35.50 25.49 -11.36
N PRO A 532 -35.11 26.68 -10.89
CA PRO A 532 -34.34 26.84 -9.64
C PRO A 532 -34.98 26.17 -8.42
N SER A 533 -36.32 26.12 -8.35
CA SER A 533 -37.08 25.45 -7.29
C SER A 533 -37.00 23.93 -7.39
N GLU A 534 -37.02 23.35 -8.59
CA GLU A 534 -36.83 21.91 -8.82
C GLU A 534 -35.41 21.47 -8.48
N ILE A 535 -34.40 22.27 -8.87
CA ILE A 535 -33.00 22.05 -8.49
C ILE A 535 -32.85 22.10 -6.97
N THR A 536 -33.42 23.12 -6.32
CA THR A 536 -33.43 23.23 -4.84
C THR A 536 -34.05 22.00 -4.18
N THR A 537 -35.19 21.53 -4.69
CA THR A 537 -35.93 20.38 -4.14
C THR A 537 -35.13 19.09 -4.28
N LEU A 538 -34.48 18.87 -5.42
CA LEU A 538 -33.59 17.74 -5.65
C LEU A 538 -32.41 17.74 -4.67
N TYR A 539 -31.80 18.90 -4.43
CA TYR A 539 -30.71 19.03 -3.46
C TYR A 539 -31.16 18.77 -2.02
N ILE A 540 -32.35 19.23 -1.62
CA ILE A 540 -32.90 18.96 -0.28
C ILE A 540 -33.18 17.46 -0.13
N SER A 541 -33.79 16.84 -1.13
CA SER A 541 -34.06 15.38 -1.15
C SER A 541 -32.76 14.58 -1.08
N TYR A 542 -31.77 14.93 -1.89
CA TYR A 542 -30.44 14.34 -1.89
C TYR A 542 -29.77 14.43 -0.50
N LYS A 543 -29.76 15.62 0.12
CA LYS A 543 -29.21 15.80 1.48
C LYS A 543 -29.93 14.96 2.50
N THR A 544 -31.25 14.88 2.43
CA THR A 544 -32.06 14.05 3.33
C THR A 544 -31.69 12.58 3.19
N GLN A 545 -31.42 12.10 1.97
CA GLN A 545 -30.94 10.75 1.71
C GLN A 545 -29.52 10.52 2.26
N VAL A 546 -28.58 11.44 2.00
CA VAL A 546 -27.21 11.39 2.55
C VAL A 546 -27.24 11.35 4.07
N ALA A 547 -28.02 12.23 4.69
CA ALA A 547 -28.16 12.32 6.15
C ALA A 547 -28.78 11.04 6.73
N THR A 548 -29.85 10.53 6.12
CA THR A 548 -30.50 9.28 6.52
C THR A 548 -29.51 8.13 6.48
N MET A 549 -28.79 7.95 5.38
CA MET A 549 -27.86 6.85 5.24
C MET A 549 -26.65 6.98 6.18
N LEU A 550 -26.09 8.18 6.37
CA LEU A 550 -25.02 8.37 7.34
C LEU A 550 -25.52 8.19 8.79
N ASN A 551 -26.78 8.53 9.09
CA ASN A 551 -27.42 8.19 10.37
C ASN A 551 -27.59 6.67 10.54
N THR A 552 -27.99 5.96 9.49
CA THR A 552 -28.04 4.49 9.50
C THR A 552 -26.63 3.92 9.72
N LEU A 553 -25.60 4.48 9.10
CA LEU A 553 -24.20 4.10 9.33
C LEU A 553 -23.78 4.33 10.79
N ARG A 554 -24.07 5.51 11.36
CA ARG A 554 -23.84 5.85 12.78
C ARG A 554 -24.43 4.79 13.71
N SER A 555 -25.70 4.43 13.49
CA SER A 555 -26.38 3.40 14.28
C SER A 555 -25.69 2.04 14.15
N ASN A 556 -25.26 1.66 12.93
CA ASN A 556 -24.56 0.41 12.68
C ASN A 556 -23.16 0.33 13.29
N VAL A 557 -22.49 1.46 13.49
CA VAL A 557 -21.16 1.52 14.15
C VAL A 557 -21.28 1.72 15.67
N GLY A 558 -22.49 1.61 16.22
CA GLY A 558 -22.73 1.59 17.66
C GLY A 558 -22.84 2.96 18.32
N SER A 559 -23.02 4.05 17.57
CA SER A 559 -23.30 5.35 18.19
C SER A 559 -24.06 6.30 17.26
N THR A 560 -25.26 6.68 17.68
CA THR A 560 -26.11 7.72 17.06
C THR A 560 -25.55 9.13 17.23
N THR A 561 -24.55 9.28 18.10
CA THR A 561 -24.01 10.57 18.57
C THR A 561 -22.71 10.99 17.90
N ILE A 562 -22.16 10.20 16.98
CA ILE A 562 -20.88 10.52 16.33
C ILE A 562 -21.03 11.71 15.38
N PRO A 563 -20.16 12.75 15.44
CA PRO A 563 -20.18 13.84 14.48
C PRO A 563 -19.91 13.36 13.06
N ILE A 564 -20.64 13.92 12.09
CA ILE A 564 -20.32 13.79 10.67
C ILE A 564 -19.78 15.14 10.21
N LEU A 565 -18.56 15.15 9.70
CA LEU A 565 -17.94 16.31 9.08
C LEU A 565 -18.10 16.19 7.55
N MET A 566 -18.83 17.10 6.93
CA MET A 566 -19.08 17.11 5.49
C MET A 566 -18.27 18.22 4.82
N GLY A 567 -17.35 17.85 3.92
CA GLY A 567 -16.62 18.79 3.07
C GLY A 567 -17.49 19.32 1.92
N GLY A 568 -17.32 20.60 1.60
CA GLY A 568 -17.98 21.30 0.50
C GLY A 568 -17.62 20.78 -0.89
N LEU A 569 -18.38 21.22 -1.89
CA LEU A 569 -18.25 20.79 -3.29
C LEU A 569 -16.91 21.22 -3.90
N CYS A 570 -16.31 20.35 -4.71
CA CYS A 570 -15.11 20.67 -5.48
C CYS A 570 -15.47 21.58 -6.67
N PRO A 571 -14.92 22.80 -6.78
CA PRO A 571 -15.24 23.72 -7.89
C PRO A 571 -14.68 23.27 -9.26
N SER A 572 -13.70 22.36 -9.28
CA SER A 572 -12.85 22.10 -10.45
C SER A 572 -13.56 21.53 -11.67
N GLY A 573 -14.68 20.82 -11.49
CA GLY A 573 -15.49 20.33 -12.61
C GLY A 573 -16.14 21.43 -13.47
N TYR A 574 -16.15 22.69 -12.99
CA TYR A 574 -16.86 23.80 -13.62
C TYR A 574 -15.95 24.84 -14.29
N HIS A 575 -14.62 24.64 -14.32
CA HIS A 575 -13.67 25.57 -14.97
C HIS A 575 -13.77 25.64 -16.50
N ASN A 576 -14.69 24.88 -17.10
CA ASN A 576 -14.90 24.86 -18.54
C ASN A 576 -16.22 25.56 -18.91
N GLU A 577 -16.49 26.75 -18.35
CA GLU A 577 -17.49 27.68 -18.93
C GLU A 577 -17.26 27.82 -20.43
N LYS A 578 -15.99 27.86 -20.87
CA LYS A 578 -15.63 27.97 -22.28
C LYS A 578 -15.95 26.74 -23.15
N VAL A 579 -15.73 25.52 -22.64
CA VAL A 579 -16.07 24.29 -23.40
C VAL A 579 -17.58 24.08 -23.43
N TRP A 580 -18.33 24.60 -22.46
CA TRP A 580 -19.79 24.63 -22.54
C TRP A 580 -20.28 25.69 -23.53
N THR A 581 -19.76 26.93 -23.50
CA THR A 581 -20.15 27.98 -24.46
C THR A 581 -19.71 27.69 -25.90
N ASP A 582 -18.54 27.08 -26.11
CA ASP A 582 -18.02 26.77 -27.45
C ASP A 582 -18.76 25.56 -28.06
N ASN A 583 -19.15 24.56 -27.24
CA ASN A 583 -20.05 23.51 -27.70
C ASN A 583 -21.47 24.04 -27.96
N LEU A 584 -21.95 25.03 -27.20
CA LEU A 584 -23.24 25.69 -27.45
C LEU A 584 -23.27 26.47 -28.77
N GLN A 585 -22.15 27.02 -29.24
CA GLN A 585 -22.08 27.66 -30.57
C GLN A 585 -22.10 26.66 -31.73
N SER A 586 -21.66 25.41 -31.50
CA SER A 586 -21.70 24.35 -32.52
C SER A 586 -23.07 23.70 -32.71
N PHE A 587 -24.01 23.94 -31.78
CA PHE A 587 -25.40 23.52 -31.90
C PHE A 587 -26.26 24.72 -32.32
N ASN A 588 -26.67 24.74 -33.57
CA ASN A 588 -27.52 25.77 -34.16
C ASN A 588 -28.94 25.68 -33.56
N MET A 589 -29.13 26.12 -32.31
CA MET A 589 -30.38 25.96 -31.56
C MET A 589 -31.05 27.31 -31.29
N THR A 590 -32.12 27.58 -32.04
CA THR A 590 -32.92 28.81 -32.03
C THR A 590 -34.03 28.82 -30.97
N ASP A 591 -33.90 28.08 -29.88
CA ASP A 591 -35.03 27.80 -29.00
C ASP A 591 -35.27 28.90 -27.94
N ALA A 592 -36.46 29.52 -28.00
CA ALA A 592 -36.86 30.69 -27.20
C ALA A 592 -36.95 30.43 -25.68
N ASN A 593 -36.85 29.16 -25.26
CA ASN A 593 -36.98 28.73 -23.87
C ASN A 593 -35.71 28.91 -23.02
N TYR A 594 -34.53 29.14 -23.62
CA TYR A 594 -33.27 29.33 -22.88
C TYR A 594 -33.10 30.75 -22.28
N LYS A 595 -33.97 31.70 -22.63
CA LYS A 595 -33.96 33.08 -22.08
C LYS A 595 -34.39 33.19 -20.60
N LYS A 596 -34.65 32.06 -19.93
CA LYS A 596 -35.07 32.01 -18.51
C LYS A 596 -33.96 31.65 -17.52
N VAL A 597 -32.77 31.27 -17.98
CA VAL A 597 -31.58 31.26 -17.12
C VAL A 597 -31.11 32.70 -17.06
N ASP A 598 -31.14 33.31 -15.87
CA ASP A 598 -30.66 34.68 -15.66
C ASP A 598 -29.17 34.74 -16.07
N PRO A 599 -28.82 35.37 -17.20
CA PRO A 599 -27.44 35.41 -17.68
C PRO A 599 -26.53 36.25 -16.78
N THR A 600 -27.09 36.96 -15.79
CA THR A 600 -26.35 37.72 -14.79
C THR A 600 -25.96 36.90 -13.56
N LYS A 601 -26.53 35.70 -13.39
CA LYS A 601 -26.25 34.78 -12.28
C LYS A 601 -25.44 33.59 -12.78
N GLY A 602 -24.11 33.69 -12.69
CA GLY A 602 -23.23 32.54 -12.94
C GLY A 602 -23.52 31.38 -11.99
N LEU A 603 -23.10 30.15 -12.37
CA LEU A 603 -23.22 28.92 -11.56
C LEU A 603 -22.73 29.09 -10.11
N HIS A 604 -21.82 30.04 -9.87
CA HIS A 604 -21.37 30.50 -8.56
C HIS A 604 -22.51 30.89 -7.60
N SER A 605 -23.54 31.58 -8.10
CA SER A 605 -24.69 32.01 -7.30
C SER A 605 -25.53 30.84 -6.80
N TYR A 606 -25.60 29.74 -7.57
CA TYR A 606 -26.24 28.50 -7.14
C TYR A 606 -25.43 27.78 -6.05
N TYR A 607 -24.09 27.87 -6.09
CA TYR A 607 -23.21 27.33 -5.04
C TYR A 607 -23.38 28.08 -3.71
N GLU A 608 -23.46 29.42 -3.73
CA GLU A 608 -23.69 30.22 -2.52
C GLU A 608 -25.09 29.99 -1.93
N GLU A 609 -26.12 29.91 -2.77
CA GLU A 609 -27.48 29.58 -2.35
C GLU A 609 -27.56 28.15 -1.78
N MET A 610 -26.82 27.21 -2.39
CA MET A 610 -26.69 25.85 -1.88
C MET A 610 -26.02 25.81 -0.52
N ASN A 611 -24.85 26.44 -0.35
CA ASN A 611 -24.13 26.53 0.93
C ASN A 611 -25.03 27.10 2.03
N THR A 612 -25.78 28.17 1.72
CA THR A 612 -26.74 28.79 2.64
C THR A 612 -27.84 27.80 3.06
N LYS A 613 -28.44 27.08 2.11
CA LYS A 613 -29.44 26.02 2.41
C LYS A 613 -28.82 24.77 3.04
N ILE A 614 -27.51 24.51 2.90
CA ILE A 614 -26.82 23.43 3.62
C ILE A 614 -26.75 23.84 5.10
N ASP A 615 -26.33 25.06 5.36
CA ASP A 615 -26.22 25.62 6.71
C ASP A 615 -27.57 25.67 7.43
N GLU A 616 -28.67 25.97 6.74
CA GLU A 616 -30.02 25.94 7.34
C GLU A 616 -30.46 24.54 7.79
N VAL A 617 -30.13 23.50 7.01
CA VAL A 617 -30.50 22.10 7.30
C VAL A 617 -29.61 21.49 8.37
N THR A 618 -28.32 21.85 8.43
CA THR A 618 -27.38 21.41 9.47
C THR A 618 -27.61 22.12 10.80
N LYS A 619 -28.18 23.34 10.78
CA LYS A 619 -28.65 24.07 11.97
C LYS A 619 -30.00 23.57 12.49
N ASN A 620 -30.67 22.64 11.80
CA ASN A 620 -31.88 21.99 12.33
C ASN A 620 -31.54 21.22 13.63
N PRO A 621 -32.24 21.43 14.76
CA PRO A 621 -32.02 20.73 16.02
C PRO A 621 -32.03 19.19 15.91
N ALA A 622 -32.79 18.63 14.96
CA ALA A 622 -32.84 17.19 14.67
C ALA A 622 -31.57 16.67 13.95
N ASN A 623 -30.75 17.56 13.40
CA ASN A 623 -29.50 17.29 12.67
C ASN A 623 -28.25 17.80 13.40
N THR A 624 -28.33 18.03 14.71
CA THR A 624 -27.34 18.69 15.62
C THR A 624 -25.88 18.19 15.60
N ARG A 625 -25.54 17.24 14.73
CA ARG A 625 -24.20 16.64 14.63
C ARG A 625 -23.68 16.51 13.20
N PHE A 626 -24.33 17.17 12.24
CA PHE A 626 -23.79 17.37 10.89
C PHE A 626 -23.07 18.73 10.89
N TYR A 627 -21.76 18.69 10.72
CA TYR A 627 -20.96 19.90 10.61
C TYR A 627 -20.55 20.04 9.16
N PHE A 628 -21.13 21.03 8.49
CA PHE A 628 -20.72 21.38 7.15
C PHE A 628 -19.48 22.26 7.21
N VAL A 629 -18.51 21.94 6.37
CA VAL A 629 -17.29 22.72 6.19
C VAL A 629 -17.40 23.37 4.81
N PRO A 630 -17.91 24.62 4.72
CA PRO A 630 -18.09 25.29 3.43
C PRO A 630 -16.78 25.45 2.67
N SER A 631 -16.82 25.21 1.36
CA SER A 631 -15.77 25.62 0.42
C SER A 631 -15.97 27.10 0.14
N VAL A 632 -15.26 28.00 0.83
CA VAL A 632 -15.36 29.45 0.59
C VAL A 632 -14.82 29.75 -0.81
N PRO A 633 -15.64 30.24 -1.77
CA PRO A 633 -15.12 30.84 -2.98
C PRO A 633 -14.53 32.20 -2.64
N ILE A 634 -13.41 32.61 -3.24
CA ILE A 634 -12.86 33.97 -3.05
C ILE A 634 -13.76 34.93 -3.84
N PRO A 635 -14.59 35.77 -3.20
CA PRO A 635 -15.45 36.70 -3.92
C PRO A 635 -14.65 37.99 -4.11
N SER A 636 -14.58 38.49 -5.34
CA SER A 636 -13.94 39.76 -5.74
C SER A 636 -12.40 39.78 -5.84
N VAL A 637 -11.86 39.24 -6.94
CA VAL A 637 -10.64 39.79 -7.53
C VAL A 637 -10.91 39.98 -9.04
N PRO A 638 -11.06 41.22 -9.53
CA PRO A 638 -11.43 41.51 -10.91
C PRO A 638 -10.47 40.96 -11.99
N ASP A 639 -9.26 40.52 -11.62
CA ASP A 639 -8.21 40.14 -12.56
C ASP A 639 -7.59 38.77 -12.28
N PHE A 640 -8.42 37.73 -12.09
CA PHE A 640 -7.95 36.36 -11.88
C PHE A 640 -7.00 35.85 -12.99
N ASN A 641 -7.09 36.40 -14.21
CA ASN A 641 -6.25 36.04 -15.35
C ASN A 641 -4.81 36.59 -15.29
N HIS A 642 -4.56 37.69 -14.58
CA HIS A 642 -3.22 38.26 -14.48
C HIS A 642 -2.36 37.56 -13.42
N TYR A 643 -2.99 37.08 -12.32
CA TYR A 643 -2.32 36.39 -11.22
C TYR A 643 -1.90 34.95 -11.57
N LEU A 644 -2.56 34.28 -12.51
CA LEU A 644 -2.14 32.96 -13.01
C LEU A 644 -0.99 33.02 -14.00
N LYS A 645 -0.77 34.16 -14.68
CA LYS A 645 0.25 34.22 -15.72
C LYS A 645 1.64 34.49 -15.16
N GLY A 646 1.76 35.23 -14.06
CA GLY A 646 3.03 35.80 -13.61
C GLY A 646 3.60 36.71 -14.70
N ASP A 647 3.96 37.95 -14.38
CA ASP A 647 4.77 38.69 -15.33
C ASP A 647 6.13 37.99 -15.44
N ARG A 648 6.32 37.28 -16.56
CA ARG A 648 7.49 36.42 -16.81
C ARG A 648 8.78 37.22 -17.00
N SER A 649 8.72 38.55 -16.95
CA SER A 649 9.87 39.42 -17.22
C SER A 649 10.62 39.91 -15.98
N THR A 650 10.00 39.93 -14.79
CA THR A 650 10.59 40.57 -13.60
C THR A 650 10.72 39.67 -12.38
N GLY A 651 10.08 38.49 -12.35
CA GLY A 651 10.26 37.51 -11.27
C GLY A 651 9.70 37.93 -9.91
N ILE A 652 8.90 38.99 -9.82
CA ILE A 652 8.30 39.48 -8.57
C ILE A 652 6.78 39.31 -8.62
N VAL A 653 6.20 38.72 -7.57
CA VAL A 653 4.75 38.62 -7.35
C VAL A 653 4.33 39.65 -6.31
N HIS A 654 3.41 40.54 -6.67
CA HIS A 654 2.89 41.58 -5.78
C HIS A 654 1.67 41.09 -4.98
N PHE A 655 1.60 41.49 -3.71
CA PHE A 655 0.41 41.37 -2.85
C PHE A 655 -0.14 42.77 -2.53
N ASN A 656 -1.45 42.89 -2.28
CA ASN A 656 -2.02 44.16 -1.83
C ASN A 656 -1.61 44.43 -0.38
N LYS A 657 -1.47 45.72 -0.04
CA LYS A 657 -0.95 46.22 1.24
C LYS A 657 -1.84 45.91 2.46
N SER A 658 -3.11 45.54 2.24
CA SER A 658 -4.02 45.07 3.31
C SER A 658 -3.84 43.58 3.62
N SER A 659 -3.18 42.83 2.74
CA SER A 659 -2.87 41.40 2.91
C SER A 659 -1.52 41.15 3.62
N GLU A 660 -0.75 42.21 3.90
CA GLU A 660 0.56 42.13 4.55
C GLU A 660 0.49 42.21 6.08
N ILE A 661 -0.64 42.62 6.66
CA ILE A 661 -0.75 42.91 8.10
C ILE A 661 -1.28 41.72 8.93
N GLU A 662 -1.93 40.72 8.33
CA GLU A 662 -2.35 39.53 9.08
C GLU A 662 -2.06 38.22 8.34
N LEU A 663 -1.15 37.45 8.96
CA LEU A 663 -0.99 35.99 8.85
C LEU A 663 -0.30 35.45 7.59
N GLY A 664 0.99 35.15 7.77
CA GLY A 664 1.79 34.37 6.84
C GLY A 664 1.37 32.91 6.69
N LYS A 665 1.68 32.39 5.49
CA LYS A 665 1.73 30.98 5.03
C LYS A 665 0.39 30.36 4.57
N ARG A 666 0.37 30.00 3.26
CA ARG A 666 -0.77 29.60 2.40
C ARG A 666 -1.09 28.09 2.42
N TYR A 667 -2.35 27.73 2.19
CA TYR A 667 -2.90 26.37 2.31
C TYR A 667 -3.97 25.98 1.24
N PHE A 668 -4.24 24.67 1.08
CA PHE A 668 -4.99 23.93 0.03
C PHE A 668 -6.54 23.84 0.19
N TYR A 669 -7.31 24.12 -0.87
CA TYR A 669 -8.56 24.91 -0.82
C TYR A 669 -9.95 24.23 -0.76
N VAL A 670 -10.12 22.96 -0.37
CA VAL A 670 -11.49 22.43 -0.05
C VAL A 670 -11.63 22.00 1.41
N PHE A 671 -10.51 21.88 2.15
CA PHE A 671 -10.51 21.69 3.61
C PHE A 671 -9.66 22.71 4.39
N ASN A 672 -8.91 23.63 3.77
CA ASN A 672 -8.10 24.59 4.55
C ASN A 672 -8.74 25.92 4.91
N ASN A 673 -9.95 26.26 4.43
CA ASN A 673 -10.52 27.57 4.75
C ASN A 673 -11.61 27.57 5.82
N ASN A 674 -11.66 26.55 6.68
CA ASN A 674 -12.33 26.70 7.96
C ASN A 674 -11.44 26.17 9.08
N ARG A 675 -11.17 27.02 10.07
CA ARG A 675 -10.80 26.56 11.41
C ARG A 675 -11.91 25.59 11.85
N ILE A 676 -11.60 24.30 12.01
CA ILE A 676 -12.44 23.44 12.83
C ILE A 676 -12.15 23.87 14.27
N SER A 677 -13.04 24.65 14.86
CA SER A 677 -13.02 24.80 16.31
C SER A 677 -13.39 23.44 16.90
N LEU A 678 -12.42 22.74 17.49
CA LEU A 678 -12.64 21.47 18.19
C LEU A 678 -13.18 21.70 19.62
N THR A 679 -13.79 22.86 19.86
CA THR A 679 -14.49 23.24 21.09
C THR A 679 -15.93 22.73 21.05
#